data_AF-A0A7Z0B142-F1
#
_entry.id   AF-A0A7Z0B142-F1
#
_cell.length_a   1.000
_cell.length_b   1.000
_cell.length_c   1.000
_cell.angle_alpha   90.00
_cell.angle_beta   90.00
_cell.angle_gamma   90.00
#
_symmetry.space_group_name_H-M   'P 1'
#
loop_
_entity.id
_entity.type
_entity.pdbx_description
1 polymer ?
#
loop_
_entity_poly.entity_id
_entity_poly.type
_entity_poly.pdbx_seq_one_letter_code
_entity_poly.pdbx_strand_id
1 'polypeptide(L)'
;MAGQRQRLRTRGTVRAWGALGAVSALSAIGLSACGSNLDAAPPQAAVANGTTATLALLETTDIHTNLLSYDYYKLAEDKSLGLERTATLIAAARKEFPNTMLLDDGDTIQGTALADYQAQVAPVDCKTTLGVYKVMNLLKYDAGTIGNHEFNYGLPFLAQVTGNTFDVPNMSPVASQPSCAGPQFPLVLSNVLGAKSQQPIFKPYTILERTLTAKTPDGKTVSAPVKIGVIGFTPPAIMAWDKRWLDGNVYTQGLVESASKYVPEMKAKGAQIIVAMSHGGLDNSTYSPSMENGSYYLSKVPGIDAMLIGHSHQVFPDKNSTVSQFNLPGVDKVKGTVNGVPTVMANFWGKHLGVIKLALNYTNGTWTVDRNSSTAEARSIQNADNSYVAVDPSISQAIAAEHAATINYVKTPIGATDFRMTTYFADVGDVSAIEIVNQAQAAYTQDYISANLPQYAGIPVLSVSAPFKSGFGGGNDFTDVAQGNVAINNAADLYLYPNTIYAVKVTGAGLKAWLETAAQRFNKIDPANTAAQALVSNYPGYNFDMITSKDFSYEIDVTQAVGSRIRNLKYQGAAISDTQSFIVATNNYRASGGGNFPGPRRQQDDLRVAGCEPRRADRVHQEGAGHQSGEQRQRSELALHEDRDRRPGDVQGGAESGGARPGQRHYQRRAGPGRRRHRQGTRGLLGEPQPMKTRFSLTLAAAVAAVAIGAGTLATVAATHVSNAQIDDWQMQGSSTHAASPVWRLRLTAAFGNTAAREALADVLASSAQLDERREGVELYRQLALDGAPGAQATLGRLLLRGLPGIAPDYAESRRWLAPAALREPVDAQAAYDLATLYRNGYGVARDNALAIHWLTRAAQAGLPLAQFQLANEYRFGTTLPHDDALALQWLTRAANAELPEANLALAIAYRNGELGMARNDDEYWAHVKESEHDLKHVSRQ
;
A
#
# COMPACT_ATOMS: atom_id res chain seq x y z
N MET A 1 -67.71 -9.54 19.90
CA MET A 1 -68.92 -8.69 19.88
C MET A 1 -68.94 -7.88 18.58
N ALA A 2 -69.98 -7.08 18.32
CA ALA A 2 -70.16 -6.27 17.10
C ALA A 2 -69.13 -5.11 16.99
N GLY A 3 -68.98 -4.39 15.88
CA GLY A 3 -69.85 -4.38 14.69
C GLY A 3 -69.31 -3.61 13.46
N GLN A 4 -70.24 -3.19 12.59
CA GLN A 4 -69.98 -2.70 11.22
C GLN A 4 -69.85 -1.16 11.10
N ARG A 5 -69.19 -0.73 10.00
CA ARG A 5 -69.52 0.39 9.07
C ARG A 5 -70.18 1.67 9.61
N GLN A 6 -69.70 2.84 9.14
CA GLN A 6 -70.54 3.73 8.28
C GLN A 6 -69.76 4.84 7.54
N ARG A 7 -70.49 5.64 6.73
CA ARG A 7 -70.02 6.79 5.93
C ARG A 7 -70.80 8.06 6.33
N LEU A 8 -70.20 9.24 6.19
CA LEU A 8 -70.80 10.58 5.87
C LEU A 8 -69.60 11.51 5.55
N ARG A 9 -69.53 12.39 4.54
CA ARG A 9 -70.45 13.10 3.62
C ARG A 9 -71.05 14.41 4.16
N THR A 10 -70.46 15.53 3.76
CA THR A 10 -71.01 16.92 3.82
C THR A 10 -70.80 17.62 2.46
N ARG A 11 -71.43 18.78 2.24
CA ARG A 11 -71.43 19.57 0.99
C ARG A 11 -71.26 21.07 1.27
N GLY A 12 -70.72 21.82 0.30
CA GLY A 12 -70.70 23.29 0.23
C GLY A 12 -70.79 23.79 -1.22
N THR A 13 -71.10 25.07 -1.44
CA THR A 13 -71.33 25.73 -2.78
C THR A 13 -70.81 27.17 -2.73
N VAL A 14 -70.69 27.99 -3.80
CA VAL A 14 -71.26 27.99 -5.18
C VAL A 14 -70.12 28.08 -6.23
N ARG A 15 -70.18 28.52 -7.52
CA ARG A 15 -71.08 29.30 -8.41
C ARG A 15 -70.80 28.93 -9.90
N ALA A 16 -71.65 29.33 -10.84
CA ALA A 16 -71.44 29.23 -12.31
C ALA A 16 -70.35 30.25 -12.80
N TRP A 17 -69.89 30.36 -14.06
CA TRP A 17 -70.40 30.09 -15.43
C TRP A 17 -69.30 29.38 -16.28
N GLY A 18 -69.48 28.88 -17.52
CA GLY A 18 -70.59 28.87 -18.49
C GLY A 18 -70.26 27.90 -19.66
N ALA A 19 -71.11 27.75 -20.68
CA ALA A 19 -71.02 26.64 -21.64
C ALA A 19 -71.03 27.04 -23.14
N LEU A 20 -70.24 26.30 -23.94
CA LEU A 20 -70.19 26.21 -25.42
C LEU A 20 -69.29 24.98 -25.75
N GLY A 21 -69.57 24.11 -26.72
CA GLY A 21 -70.73 23.89 -27.57
C GLY A 21 -70.58 22.51 -28.25
N ALA A 22 -71.67 21.83 -28.60
CA ALA A 22 -71.64 20.46 -29.16
C ALA A 22 -72.02 20.44 -30.67
N VAL A 23 -72.15 19.24 -31.25
CA VAL A 23 -72.52 18.96 -32.66
C VAL A 23 -71.32 19.20 -33.62
N SER A 24 -70.98 18.36 -34.59
CA SER A 24 -71.78 17.42 -35.40
C SER A 24 -71.18 16.00 -35.52
N ALA A 25 -72.02 15.06 -35.97
CA ALA A 25 -71.62 13.74 -36.47
C ALA A 25 -72.00 13.58 -37.97
N LEU A 26 -72.00 12.35 -38.50
CA LEU A 26 -72.38 11.89 -39.85
C LEU A 26 -71.30 11.96 -40.95
N SER A 27 -71.22 11.05 -41.95
CA SER A 27 -71.56 9.60 -41.99
C SER A 27 -71.20 8.98 -43.36
N ALA A 28 -70.56 7.78 -43.36
CA ALA A 28 -70.36 6.87 -44.53
C ALA A 28 -69.60 7.50 -45.74
N ILE A 29 -69.16 6.85 -46.83
CA ILE A 29 -69.09 5.46 -47.37
C ILE A 29 -67.66 5.34 -48.00
N GLY A 30 -66.95 4.21 -48.16
CA GLY A 30 -67.16 2.79 -47.83
C GLY A 30 -66.52 1.86 -48.90
N LEU A 31 -66.34 0.56 -48.57
CA LEU A 31 -65.72 -0.53 -49.36
C LEU A 31 -64.20 -0.52 -49.68
N SER A 32 -63.64 -1.74 -49.55
CA SER A 32 -62.54 -2.35 -50.33
C SER A 32 -61.07 -1.93 -50.14
N ALA A 33 -60.38 -2.80 -49.38
CA ALA A 33 -59.07 -3.41 -49.71
C ALA A 33 -57.86 -2.51 -50.04
N CYS A 34 -57.03 -2.27 -49.01
CA CYS A 34 -55.58 -2.49 -49.11
C CYS A 34 -55.03 -2.73 -47.70
N GLY A 35 -54.02 -3.61 -47.54
CA GLY A 35 -53.46 -3.94 -46.23
C GLY A 35 -51.94 -3.81 -46.20
N SER A 36 -51.42 -3.22 -45.14
CA SER A 36 -50.04 -3.41 -44.66
C SER A 36 -49.89 -2.80 -43.26
N ASN A 37 -49.33 -3.58 -42.31
CA ASN A 37 -48.82 -3.01 -41.07
C ASN A 37 -47.46 -2.37 -41.38
N LEU A 38 -47.35 -1.05 -41.20
CA LEU A 38 -46.07 -0.34 -41.23
C LEU A 38 -45.70 0.03 -39.81
N ASP A 39 -44.84 -0.79 -39.20
CA ASP A 39 -43.78 -0.43 -38.22
C ASP A 39 -43.05 -1.69 -37.72
N ALA A 40 -42.77 -2.61 -38.65
CA ALA A 40 -41.80 -3.67 -38.44
C ALA A 40 -40.49 -3.26 -39.12
N ALA A 41 -39.38 -3.26 -38.38
CA ALA A 41 -38.05 -3.14 -38.99
C ALA A 41 -37.87 -4.28 -40.02
N PRO A 42 -37.22 -4.02 -41.17
CA PRO A 42 -37.07 -5.04 -42.21
C PRO A 42 -36.36 -6.27 -41.62
N PRO A 43 -36.87 -7.50 -41.86
CA PRO A 43 -36.29 -8.70 -41.28
C PRO A 43 -34.83 -8.83 -41.72
N GLN A 44 -33.93 -8.84 -40.74
CA GLN A 44 -32.50 -8.95 -41.00
C GLN A 44 -32.24 -10.24 -41.79
N ALA A 45 -31.66 -10.11 -42.98
CA ALA A 45 -31.52 -11.22 -43.91
C ALA A 45 -30.78 -12.39 -43.24
N ALA A 46 -31.38 -13.58 -43.27
CA ALA A 46 -30.85 -14.75 -42.59
C ALA A 46 -29.44 -15.07 -43.11
N VAL A 47 -28.46 -15.09 -42.20
CA VAL A 47 -27.07 -15.42 -42.52
C VAL A 47 -27.03 -16.84 -43.12
N ALA A 48 -26.38 -16.98 -44.27
CA ALA A 48 -26.36 -18.26 -44.99
C ALA A 48 -25.49 -19.30 -44.28
N ASN A 49 -25.91 -20.56 -44.27
CA ASN A 49 -25.06 -21.68 -43.85
C ASN A 49 -23.78 -21.70 -44.71
N GLY A 50 -22.64 -21.96 -44.07
CA GLY A 50 -21.33 -21.89 -44.73
C GLY A 50 -20.77 -20.47 -44.88
N THR A 51 -21.42 -19.45 -44.31
CA THR A 51 -20.81 -18.13 -44.14
C THR A 51 -19.62 -18.24 -43.18
N THR A 52 -18.47 -17.65 -43.53
CA THR A 52 -17.25 -17.67 -42.72
C THR A 52 -16.90 -16.27 -42.21
N ALA A 53 -16.15 -16.20 -41.11
CA ALA A 53 -15.60 -14.95 -40.60
C ALA A 53 -14.27 -15.18 -39.88
N THR A 54 -13.49 -14.11 -39.76
CA THR A 54 -12.28 -14.08 -38.91
C THR A 54 -12.51 -13.11 -37.77
N LEU A 55 -12.27 -13.54 -36.54
CA LEU A 55 -12.30 -12.69 -35.35
C LEU A 55 -10.93 -12.75 -34.67
N ALA A 56 -10.25 -11.61 -34.53
CA ALA A 56 -9.06 -11.52 -33.72
C ALA A 56 -9.42 -11.14 -32.28
N LEU A 57 -9.09 -12.00 -31.32
CA LEU A 57 -8.99 -11.62 -29.92
C LEU A 57 -7.59 -11.04 -29.71
N LEU A 58 -7.54 -9.82 -29.18
CA LEU A 58 -6.31 -9.09 -28.85
C LEU A 58 -6.21 -9.04 -27.33
N GLU A 59 -5.04 -9.37 -26.79
CA GLU A 59 -4.84 -9.66 -25.36
C GLU A 59 -3.68 -8.84 -24.78
N THR A 60 -3.93 -8.24 -23.63
CA THR A 60 -2.91 -7.75 -22.70
C THR A 60 -3.11 -8.38 -21.34
N THR A 61 -2.03 -8.46 -20.57
CA THR A 61 -2.02 -8.97 -19.20
C THR A 61 -0.82 -8.42 -18.46
N ASP A 62 -0.80 -8.57 -17.14
CA ASP A 62 0.32 -8.25 -16.25
C ASP A 62 0.87 -6.82 -16.49
N ILE A 63 -0.01 -5.85 -16.78
CA ILE A 63 0.38 -4.49 -17.20
C ILE A 63 1.07 -3.74 -16.06
N HIS A 64 0.64 -3.96 -14.81
CA HIS A 64 1.20 -3.33 -13.60
C HIS A 64 1.32 -1.79 -13.73
N THR A 65 0.34 -1.15 -14.37
CA THR A 65 0.32 0.30 -14.64
C THR A 65 1.56 0.83 -15.40
N ASN A 66 2.27 -0.03 -16.16
CA ASN A 66 3.35 0.37 -17.07
C ASN A 66 2.77 0.99 -18.35
N LEU A 67 2.19 2.18 -18.21
CA LEU A 67 1.47 2.87 -19.28
C LEU A 67 2.42 3.50 -20.30
N LEU A 68 3.57 4.00 -19.84
CA LEU A 68 4.60 4.70 -20.63
C LEU A 68 5.94 3.99 -20.51
N SER A 69 6.84 4.24 -21.46
CA SER A 69 8.25 3.80 -21.44
C SER A 69 9.09 4.57 -20.41
N TYR A 70 8.75 4.50 -19.12
CA TYR A 70 9.40 5.33 -18.09
C TYR A 70 9.61 4.60 -16.76
N ASP A 71 10.88 4.52 -16.33
CA ASP A 71 11.28 4.07 -14.99
C ASP A 71 11.22 5.27 -14.02
N TYR A 72 10.20 5.29 -13.16
CA TYR A 72 10.01 6.36 -12.16
C TYR A 72 11.08 6.38 -11.06
N TYR A 73 11.79 5.26 -10.83
CA TYR A 73 12.80 5.15 -9.78
C TYR A 73 14.17 5.64 -10.28
N LYS A 74 14.52 5.33 -11.54
CA LYS A 74 15.69 5.89 -12.25
C LYS A 74 15.43 7.26 -12.87
N LEU A 75 14.16 7.71 -12.90
CA LEU A 75 13.70 8.96 -13.53
C LEU A 75 14.04 9.06 -15.04
N ALA A 76 14.04 7.93 -15.74
CA ALA A 76 14.57 7.78 -17.10
C ALA A 76 13.62 7.03 -18.05
N GLU A 77 13.82 7.18 -19.36
CA GLU A 77 13.09 6.42 -20.38
C GLU A 77 13.56 4.95 -20.38
N ASP A 78 12.64 4.00 -20.29
CA ASP A 78 12.88 2.57 -20.60
C ASP A 78 12.01 2.13 -21.77
N LYS A 79 12.63 1.95 -22.93
CA LYS A 79 11.96 1.58 -24.18
C LYS A 79 11.52 0.12 -24.23
N SER A 80 11.98 -0.71 -23.29
CA SER A 80 11.70 -2.15 -23.23
C SER A 80 10.35 -2.50 -22.61
N LEU A 81 9.54 -1.50 -22.24
CA LEU A 81 8.21 -1.62 -21.66
C LEU A 81 7.30 -0.46 -22.09
N GLY A 82 6.00 -0.55 -21.78
CA GLY A 82 5.04 0.54 -21.93
C GLY A 82 3.87 0.21 -22.84
N LEU A 83 2.65 0.25 -22.29
CA LEU A 83 1.39 0.06 -23.01
C LEU A 83 1.25 1.02 -24.21
N GLU A 84 1.88 2.21 -24.17
CA GLU A 84 1.92 3.14 -25.30
C GLU A 84 2.61 2.58 -26.56
N ARG A 85 3.47 1.55 -26.47
CA ARG A 85 4.01 0.84 -27.65
C ARG A 85 3.10 -0.29 -28.11
N THR A 86 2.49 -1.02 -27.18
CA THR A 86 1.45 -2.01 -27.50
C THR A 86 0.19 -1.36 -28.09
N ALA A 87 -0.12 -0.11 -27.77
CA ALA A 87 -1.15 0.69 -28.44
C ALA A 87 -0.96 0.75 -29.96
N THR A 88 0.28 0.93 -30.43
CA THR A 88 0.64 0.90 -31.86
C THR A 88 0.42 -0.49 -32.47
N LEU A 89 0.71 -1.57 -31.73
CA LEU A 89 0.42 -2.95 -32.16
C LEU A 89 -1.09 -3.24 -32.24
N ILE A 90 -1.87 -2.76 -31.27
CA ILE A 90 -3.34 -2.84 -31.25
C ILE A 90 -3.91 -2.08 -32.46
N ALA A 91 -3.40 -0.89 -32.75
CA ALA A 91 -3.78 -0.08 -33.89
C ALA A 91 -3.35 -0.69 -35.25
N ALA A 92 -2.34 -1.56 -35.28
CA ALA A 92 -1.98 -2.35 -36.44
C ALA A 92 -2.92 -3.56 -36.63
N ALA A 93 -3.14 -4.34 -35.57
CA ALA A 93 -4.04 -5.50 -35.60
C ALA A 93 -5.48 -5.11 -35.98
N ARG A 94 -5.96 -3.95 -35.55
CA ARG A 94 -7.27 -3.36 -35.94
C ARG A 94 -7.35 -2.86 -37.40
N LYS A 95 -6.25 -2.83 -38.13
CA LYS A 95 -6.22 -2.58 -39.60
C LYS A 95 -6.08 -3.88 -40.39
N GLU A 96 -5.48 -4.90 -39.79
CA GLU A 96 -5.25 -6.22 -40.36
C GLU A 96 -6.50 -7.10 -40.31
N PHE A 97 -7.22 -7.10 -39.18
CA PHE A 97 -8.40 -7.92 -38.97
C PHE A 97 -9.69 -7.10 -39.07
N PRO A 98 -10.69 -7.52 -39.88
CA PRO A 98 -11.94 -6.79 -40.06
C PRO A 98 -12.88 -6.88 -38.84
N ASN A 99 -12.60 -7.81 -37.91
CA ASN A 99 -13.28 -7.95 -36.63
C ASN A 99 -12.23 -8.16 -35.54
N THR A 100 -12.23 -7.31 -34.52
CA THR A 100 -11.35 -7.42 -33.35
C THR A 100 -12.16 -7.31 -32.05
N MET A 101 -11.72 -7.99 -31.01
CA MET A 101 -12.05 -7.65 -29.62
C MET A 101 -10.75 -7.46 -28.84
N LEU A 102 -10.64 -6.40 -28.05
CA LEU A 102 -9.51 -6.13 -27.17
C LEU A 102 -9.88 -6.48 -25.73
N LEU A 103 -9.13 -7.38 -25.10
CA LEU A 103 -9.43 -7.98 -23.82
C LEU A 103 -8.20 -7.88 -22.90
N ASP A 104 -8.44 -7.76 -21.60
CA ASP A 104 -7.38 -7.73 -20.59
C ASP A 104 -7.52 -8.88 -19.58
N ASP A 105 -6.41 -9.57 -19.32
CA ASP A 105 -6.35 -10.74 -18.44
C ASP A 105 -5.93 -10.42 -16.99
N GLY A 106 -5.87 -9.15 -16.57
CA GLY A 106 -5.71 -8.74 -15.17
C GLY A 106 -4.31 -8.24 -14.80
N ASP A 107 -4.13 -7.89 -13.52
CA ASP A 107 -2.97 -7.17 -12.98
C ASP A 107 -2.73 -5.85 -13.75
N THR A 108 -3.80 -5.07 -13.87
CA THR A 108 -3.79 -3.73 -14.47
C THR A 108 -3.22 -2.68 -13.52
N ILE A 109 -3.52 -2.81 -12.22
CA ILE A 109 -3.10 -1.90 -11.15
C ILE A 109 -1.87 -2.43 -10.38
N GLN A 110 -1.28 -1.56 -9.56
CA GLN A 110 -0.05 -1.80 -8.77
C GLN A 110 1.22 -1.95 -9.64
N GLY A 111 2.40 -1.80 -9.05
CA GLY A 111 3.68 -2.21 -9.65
C GLY A 111 4.53 -1.11 -10.26
N THR A 112 3.98 0.08 -10.45
CA THR A 112 4.74 1.32 -10.72
C THR A 112 4.42 2.39 -9.69
N ALA A 113 5.32 3.36 -9.52
CA ALA A 113 5.10 4.51 -8.65
C ALA A 113 3.83 5.31 -8.98
N LEU A 114 3.33 5.26 -10.22
CA LEU A 114 2.09 5.92 -10.62
C LEU A 114 0.86 5.23 -10.00
N ALA A 115 0.86 3.89 -9.90
CA ALA A 115 -0.19 3.15 -9.19
C ALA A 115 -0.15 3.47 -7.69
N ASP A 116 1.02 3.36 -7.05
CA ASP A 116 1.19 3.68 -5.63
C ASP A 116 0.79 5.14 -5.33
N TYR A 117 1.12 6.09 -6.23
CA TYR A 117 0.72 7.49 -6.11
C TYR A 117 -0.80 7.66 -6.19
N GLN A 118 -1.47 7.09 -7.19
CA GLN A 118 -2.93 7.19 -7.37
C GLN A 118 -3.75 6.36 -6.37
N ALA A 119 -3.12 5.43 -5.65
CA ALA A 119 -3.79 4.59 -4.65
C ALA A 119 -3.57 5.07 -3.20
N GLN A 120 -2.36 5.51 -2.84
CA GLN A 120 -1.99 5.82 -1.46
C GLN A 120 -1.65 7.29 -1.19
N VAL A 121 -1.02 7.99 -2.14
CA VAL A 121 -0.40 9.31 -1.89
C VAL A 121 -1.33 10.46 -2.24
N ALA A 122 -1.95 10.37 -3.42
CA ALA A 122 -3.06 11.20 -3.86
C ALA A 122 -4.17 10.27 -4.38
N PRO A 123 -4.91 9.60 -3.47
CA PRO A 123 -5.96 8.67 -3.86
C PRO A 123 -6.97 9.32 -4.81
N VAL A 124 -7.25 8.67 -5.94
CA VAL A 124 -8.25 9.17 -6.91
C VAL A 124 -9.62 9.30 -6.25
N ASP A 125 -10.38 10.33 -6.63
CA ASP A 125 -11.75 10.50 -6.14
C ASP A 125 -12.74 9.60 -6.89
N CYS A 126 -13.92 9.39 -6.30
CA CYS A 126 -14.98 8.56 -6.88
C CYS A 126 -15.49 9.04 -8.26
N LYS A 127 -15.21 10.28 -8.69
CA LYS A 127 -15.59 10.82 -10.00
C LYS A 127 -14.47 10.68 -11.04
N THR A 128 -13.27 10.29 -10.61
CA THR A 128 -12.06 10.28 -11.44
C THR A 128 -11.64 8.86 -11.77
N THR A 129 -11.77 8.48 -13.04
CA THR A 129 -11.25 7.20 -13.53
C THR A 129 -9.75 7.10 -13.31
N LEU A 130 -9.30 5.95 -12.77
CA LEU A 130 -7.88 5.63 -12.53
C LEU A 130 -7.06 5.72 -13.83
N GLY A 131 -5.77 6.08 -13.75
CA GLY A 131 -4.92 6.36 -14.91
C GLY A 131 -4.84 5.21 -15.93
N VAL A 132 -4.72 3.96 -15.46
CA VAL A 132 -4.74 2.78 -16.34
C VAL A 132 -6.09 2.62 -17.04
N TYR A 133 -7.21 2.79 -16.33
CA TYR A 133 -8.54 2.70 -16.94
C TYR A 133 -8.86 3.89 -17.88
N LYS A 134 -8.27 5.08 -17.68
CA LYS A 134 -8.33 6.16 -18.69
C LYS A 134 -7.69 5.72 -20.00
N VAL A 135 -6.51 5.09 -19.94
CA VAL A 135 -5.79 4.57 -21.10
C VAL A 135 -6.56 3.41 -21.75
N MET A 136 -7.09 2.46 -20.98
CA MET A 136 -7.89 1.35 -21.52
C MET A 136 -9.21 1.83 -22.14
N ASN A 137 -9.85 2.87 -21.59
CA ASN A 137 -11.02 3.50 -22.21
C ASN A 137 -10.66 4.15 -23.56
N LEU A 138 -9.55 4.87 -23.64
CA LEU A 138 -9.03 5.45 -24.89
C LEU A 138 -8.69 4.37 -25.94
N LEU A 139 -8.07 3.27 -25.50
CA LEU A 139 -7.79 2.09 -26.32
C LEU A 139 -9.03 1.24 -26.65
N LYS A 140 -10.20 1.52 -26.06
CA LYS A 140 -11.46 0.81 -26.29
C LYS A 140 -11.34 -0.70 -26.08
N TYR A 141 -11.09 -1.12 -24.85
CA TYR A 141 -11.23 -2.52 -24.46
C TYR A 141 -12.72 -2.94 -24.54
N ASP A 142 -12.95 -4.21 -24.85
CA ASP A 142 -14.28 -4.83 -24.98
C ASP A 142 -14.76 -5.46 -23.66
N ALA A 143 -13.83 -5.95 -22.84
CA ALA A 143 -13.99 -6.46 -21.47
C ALA A 143 -12.60 -6.66 -20.80
N GLY A 144 -12.59 -7.01 -19.51
CA GLY A 144 -11.41 -7.53 -18.81
C GLY A 144 -11.76 -8.44 -17.63
N THR A 145 -10.79 -9.15 -17.09
CA THR A 145 -10.90 -9.91 -15.82
C THR A 145 -10.28 -9.12 -14.65
N ILE A 146 -10.03 -9.80 -13.53
CA ILE A 146 -9.40 -9.29 -12.32
C ILE A 146 -8.25 -10.23 -11.97
N GLY A 147 -7.03 -9.69 -11.80
CA GLY A 147 -5.86 -10.44 -11.35
C GLY A 147 -5.68 -10.43 -9.83
N ASN A 148 -4.48 -10.73 -9.35
CA ASN A 148 -4.15 -10.67 -7.92
C ASN A 148 -3.96 -9.23 -7.44
N HIS A 149 -3.23 -8.43 -8.22
CA HIS A 149 -2.77 -7.10 -7.83
C HIS A 149 -3.92 -6.09 -7.73
N GLU A 150 -5.06 -6.38 -8.38
CA GLU A 150 -6.32 -5.69 -8.14
C GLU A 150 -6.76 -5.69 -6.66
N PHE A 151 -6.36 -6.67 -5.84
CA PHE A 151 -6.70 -6.74 -4.43
C PHE A 151 -5.70 -6.06 -3.48
N ASN A 152 -4.50 -5.67 -3.95
CA ASN A 152 -3.39 -5.20 -3.10
C ASN A 152 -3.70 -3.94 -2.27
N TYR A 153 -4.52 -3.04 -2.79
CA TYR A 153 -4.98 -1.80 -2.12
C TYR A 153 -6.33 -1.95 -1.40
N GLY A 154 -6.88 -3.18 -1.36
CA GLY A 154 -8.08 -3.54 -0.61
C GLY A 154 -9.41 -3.37 -1.35
N LEU A 155 -10.41 -4.12 -0.91
CA LEU A 155 -11.76 -4.14 -1.51
C LEU A 155 -12.44 -2.76 -1.62
N PRO A 156 -12.28 -1.80 -0.68
CA PRO A 156 -12.84 -0.46 -0.84
C PRO A 156 -12.24 0.32 -2.02
N PHE A 157 -10.92 0.23 -2.23
CA PHE A 157 -10.27 0.86 -3.38
C PHE A 157 -10.68 0.18 -4.68
N LEU A 158 -10.64 -1.16 -4.73
CA LEU A 158 -11.03 -1.95 -5.89
C LEU A 158 -12.48 -1.67 -6.33
N ALA A 159 -13.41 -1.57 -5.37
CA ALA A 159 -14.80 -1.17 -5.65
C ALA A 159 -14.85 0.23 -6.28
N GLN A 160 -14.16 1.21 -5.67
CA GLN A 160 -14.15 2.59 -6.15
C GLN A 160 -13.58 2.74 -7.56
N VAL A 161 -12.39 2.19 -7.83
CA VAL A 161 -11.70 2.40 -9.13
C VAL A 161 -12.28 1.57 -10.27
N THR A 162 -13.02 0.50 -9.96
CA THR A 162 -13.76 -0.29 -10.97
C THR A 162 -15.22 0.15 -11.12
N GLY A 163 -15.72 1.04 -10.26
CA GLY A 163 -17.12 1.47 -10.24
C GLY A 163 -18.12 0.39 -9.79
N ASN A 164 -17.63 -0.69 -9.17
CA ASN A 164 -18.46 -1.80 -8.68
C ASN A 164 -18.85 -1.63 -7.21
N THR A 165 -19.83 -2.42 -6.76
CA THR A 165 -20.29 -2.44 -5.36
C THR A 165 -20.35 -3.87 -4.85
N PHE A 166 -19.78 -4.14 -3.67
CA PHE A 166 -19.58 -5.50 -3.16
C PHE A 166 -20.40 -5.78 -1.91
N ASP A 167 -21.16 -6.88 -1.89
CA ASP A 167 -21.92 -7.32 -0.70
C ASP A 167 -21.08 -8.27 0.17
N VAL A 168 -20.17 -7.69 0.97
CA VAL A 168 -19.25 -8.40 1.87
C VAL A 168 -19.37 -7.85 3.31
N PRO A 169 -19.06 -8.65 4.36
CA PRO A 169 -19.25 -8.24 5.75
C PRO A 169 -18.64 -6.90 6.18
N ASN A 170 -17.39 -6.59 5.80
CA ASN A 170 -16.70 -5.37 6.25
C ASN A 170 -16.78 -4.21 5.23
N MET A 171 -17.87 -4.12 4.47
CA MET A 171 -18.18 -2.97 3.61
C MET A 171 -19.57 -2.41 3.92
N SER A 172 -19.76 -1.12 3.62
CA SER A 172 -21.08 -0.48 3.73
C SER A 172 -22.13 -1.22 2.89
N PRO A 173 -23.42 -1.26 3.27
CA PRO A 173 -24.47 -1.89 2.46
C PRO A 173 -24.45 -1.40 1.00
N VAL A 174 -24.65 -2.29 0.03
CA VAL A 174 -24.58 -1.98 -1.42
C VAL A 174 -25.40 -0.75 -1.80
N ALA A 175 -26.61 -0.59 -1.25
CA ALA A 175 -27.49 0.56 -1.50
C ALA A 175 -26.96 1.92 -0.98
N SER A 176 -25.89 1.94 -0.19
CA SER A 176 -25.19 3.14 0.28
C SER A 176 -23.74 3.22 -0.18
N GLN A 177 -23.26 2.29 -1.03
CA GLN A 177 -21.96 2.43 -1.68
C GLN A 177 -22.08 3.43 -2.85
N PRO A 178 -21.11 4.33 -3.05
CA PRO A 178 -21.19 5.32 -4.11
C PRO A 178 -20.96 4.69 -5.49
N SER A 179 -21.68 5.17 -6.51
CA SER A 179 -21.41 4.81 -7.90
C SER A 179 -20.23 5.65 -8.40
N CYS A 180 -19.09 5.00 -8.66
CA CYS A 180 -17.83 5.65 -9.01
C CYS A 180 -17.40 5.41 -10.46
N ALA A 181 -16.47 6.24 -10.95
CA ALA A 181 -16.05 6.31 -12.34
C ALA A 181 -15.07 5.18 -12.74
N GLY A 182 -15.60 3.96 -12.91
CA GLY A 182 -14.86 2.79 -13.40
C GLY A 182 -14.42 2.84 -14.87
N PRO A 183 -13.91 1.72 -15.41
CA PRO A 183 -13.74 1.52 -16.85
C PRO A 183 -15.08 1.56 -17.59
N GLN A 184 -15.02 1.90 -18.89
CA GLN A 184 -16.17 1.95 -19.80
C GLN A 184 -16.50 0.59 -20.43
N PHE A 185 -15.79 -0.46 -20.01
CA PHE A 185 -15.94 -1.84 -20.43
C PHE A 185 -16.23 -2.74 -19.21
N PRO A 186 -16.97 -3.85 -19.39
CA PRO A 186 -17.31 -4.75 -18.30
C PRO A 186 -16.08 -5.51 -17.77
N LEU A 187 -15.86 -5.43 -16.46
CA LEU A 187 -15.00 -6.35 -15.73
C LEU A 187 -15.82 -7.57 -15.27
N VAL A 188 -15.22 -8.76 -15.37
CA VAL A 188 -15.85 -10.04 -14.98
C VAL A 188 -14.95 -10.86 -14.08
N LEU A 189 -15.53 -11.54 -13.09
CA LEU A 189 -14.82 -12.46 -12.21
C LEU A 189 -15.77 -13.51 -11.64
N SER A 190 -15.52 -14.78 -11.93
CA SER A 190 -16.44 -15.88 -11.64
C SER A 190 -16.17 -16.61 -10.33
N ASN A 191 -14.93 -16.61 -9.85
CA ASN A 191 -14.46 -17.52 -8.80
C ASN A 191 -14.07 -16.86 -7.47
N VAL A 192 -14.30 -15.56 -7.30
CA VAL A 192 -14.19 -14.87 -5.98
C VAL A 192 -15.59 -14.48 -5.51
N LEU A 193 -16.04 -15.10 -4.42
CA LEU A 193 -17.40 -15.00 -3.89
C LEU A 193 -17.43 -14.22 -2.58
N GLY A 194 -18.47 -13.40 -2.36
CA GLY A 194 -18.67 -12.69 -1.11
C GLY A 194 -19.07 -13.64 0.02
N ALA A 195 -18.40 -13.57 1.17
CA ALA A 195 -18.65 -14.45 2.31
C ALA A 195 -20.08 -14.32 2.88
N LYS A 196 -20.70 -13.15 2.69
CA LYS A 196 -22.08 -12.84 3.07
C LYS A 196 -23.11 -13.27 2.01
N SER A 197 -22.86 -12.92 0.74
CA SER A 197 -23.82 -13.12 -0.36
C SER A 197 -23.79 -14.53 -0.96
N GLN A 198 -22.67 -15.24 -0.81
CA GLN A 198 -22.34 -16.49 -1.51
C GLN A 198 -22.46 -16.39 -3.05
N GLN A 199 -22.39 -15.16 -3.58
CA GLN A 199 -22.36 -14.85 -5.01
C GLN A 199 -20.99 -14.25 -5.39
N PRO A 200 -20.57 -14.35 -6.67
CA PRO A 200 -19.40 -13.64 -7.16
C PRO A 200 -19.46 -12.14 -6.89
N ILE A 201 -18.33 -11.52 -6.53
CA ILE A 201 -18.27 -10.08 -6.18
C ILE A 201 -18.33 -9.15 -7.40
N PHE A 202 -17.94 -9.65 -8.59
CA PHE A 202 -18.25 -9.02 -9.88
C PHE A 202 -19.31 -9.89 -10.60
N LYS A 203 -19.72 -9.48 -11.81
CA LYS A 203 -20.47 -10.40 -12.70
C LYS A 203 -19.54 -11.57 -13.06
N PRO A 204 -19.98 -12.83 -12.98
CA PRO A 204 -19.11 -13.98 -13.29
C PRO A 204 -18.67 -14.00 -14.75
N TYR A 205 -19.52 -13.51 -15.63
CA TYR A 205 -19.28 -13.39 -17.06
C TYR A 205 -20.14 -12.26 -17.63
N THR A 206 -19.90 -11.91 -18.90
CA THR A 206 -20.83 -11.11 -19.70
C THR A 206 -20.95 -11.71 -21.10
N ILE A 207 -22.06 -11.41 -21.81
CA ILE A 207 -22.27 -11.82 -23.20
C ILE A 207 -22.26 -10.55 -24.04
N LEU A 208 -21.24 -10.42 -24.87
CA LEU A 208 -21.02 -9.31 -25.78
C LEU A 208 -21.70 -9.61 -27.12
N GLU A 209 -22.71 -8.83 -27.45
CA GLU A 209 -23.29 -8.84 -28.80
C GLU A 209 -22.40 -8.01 -29.73
N ARG A 210 -22.07 -8.58 -30.88
CA ARG A 210 -21.22 -7.97 -31.91
C ARG A 210 -21.79 -8.26 -33.30
N THR A 211 -21.41 -7.45 -34.28
CA THR A 211 -21.71 -7.69 -35.69
C THR A 211 -20.39 -7.93 -36.41
N LEU A 212 -20.25 -9.11 -37.00
CA LEU A 212 -19.07 -9.51 -37.77
C LEU A 212 -19.23 -9.09 -39.24
N THR A 213 -18.17 -8.50 -39.78
CA THR A 213 -17.89 -8.50 -41.22
C THR A 213 -17.53 -9.94 -41.61
N ALA A 214 -18.38 -10.56 -42.43
CA ALA A 214 -18.32 -11.98 -42.77
C ALA A 214 -18.40 -12.20 -44.29
N LYS A 215 -18.11 -13.43 -44.74
CA LYS A 215 -18.10 -13.86 -46.14
C LYS A 215 -19.08 -15.00 -46.37
N THR A 216 -20.07 -14.80 -47.23
CA THR A 216 -20.99 -15.87 -47.65
C THR A 216 -20.29 -16.90 -48.55
N PRO A 217 -20.88 -18.09 -48.78
CA PRO A 217 -20.31 -19.11 -49.68
C PRO A 217 -20.02 -18.63 -51.11
N ASP A 218 -20.71 -17.59 -51.59
CA ASP A 218 -20.48 -16.94 -52.89
C ASP A 218 -19.52 -15.73 -52.81
N GLY A 219 -18.78 -15.57 -51.72
CA GLY A 219 -17.70 -14.59 -51.55
C GLY A 219 -18.13 -13.15 -51.23
N LYS A 220 -19.44 -12.87 -51.18
CA LYS A 220 -19.95 -11.52 -50.84
C LYS A 220 -19.67 -11.18 -49.39
N THR A 221 -19.41 -9.90 -49.13
CA THR A 221 -19.27 -9.38 -47.77
C THR A 221 -20.66 -9.14 -47.18
N VAL A 222 -20.92 -9.64 -45.97
CA VAL A 222 -22.17 -9.43 -45.23
C VAL A 222 -21.90 -9.05 -43.78
N SER A 223 -22.87 -8.41 -43.14
CA SER A 223 -22.86 -8.11 -41.71
C SER A 223 -23.71 -9.14 -40.97
N ALA A 224 -23.11 -9.91 -40.05
CA ALA A 224 -23.74 -11.03 -39.37
C ALA A 224 -23.63 -10.89 -37.84
N PRO A 225 -24.72 -11.04 -37.06
CA PRO A 225 -24.66 -10.96 -35.61
C PRO A 225 -23.92 -12.17 -35.00
N VAL A 226 -23.28 -11.96 -33.85
CA VAL A 226 -22.69 -13.00 -33.00
C VAL A 226 -22.85 -12.61 -31.52
N LYS A 227 -22.92 -13.62 -30.65
CA LYS A 227 -22.91 -13.44 -29.19
C LYS A 227 -21.71 -14.16 -28.60
N ILE A 228 -20.85 -13.41 -27.91
CA ILE A 228 -19.56 -13.88 -27.42
C ILE A 228 -19.56 -13.79 -25.89
N GLY A 229 -19.49 -14.94 -25.21
CA GLY A 229 -19.36 -14.99 -23.76
C GLY A 229 -17.90 -14.76 -23.35
N VAL A 230 -17.68 -13.91 -22.35
CA VAL A 230 -16.36 -13.74 -21.71
C VAL A 230 -16.49 -13.95 -20.19
N ILE A 231 -15.65 -14.82 -19.64
CA ILE A 231 -15.68 -15.27 -18.24
C ILE A 231 -14.30 -15.09 -17.59
N GLY A 232 -14.26 -14.54 -16.37
CA GLY A 232 -13.02 -14.18 -15.67
C GLY A 232 -12.66 -15.11 -14.51
N PHE A 233 -11.37 -15.31 -14.26
CA PHE A 233 -10.82 -16.04 -13.11
C PHE A 233 -9.57 -15.35 -12.54
N THR A 234 -9.39 -15.44 -11.21
CA THR A 234 -8.21 -15.00 -10.44
C THR A 234 -7.57 -16.20 -9.71
N PRO A 235 -6.25 -16.23 -9.42
CA PRO A 235 -5.64 -17.29 -8.63
C PRO A 235 -6.25 -17.40 -7.23
N PRO A 236 -6.62 -18.61 -6.76
CA PRO A 236 -7.15 -18.82 -5.40
C PRO A 236 -6.19 -18.37 -4.28
N ALA A 237 -4.89 -18.24 -4.59
CA ALA A 237 -3.84 -17.85 -3.66
C ALA A 237 -3.95 -16.41 -3.11
N ILE A 238 -4.80 -15.54 -3.70
CA ILE A 238 -5.12 -14.21 -3.13
C ILE A 238 -5.57 -14.30 -1.66
N MET A 239 -6.24 -15.39 -1.26
CA MET A 239 -6.70 -15.61 0.12
C MET A 239 -5.55 -15.79 1.13
N ALA A 240 -4.33 -16.06 0.66
CA ALA A 240 -3.11 -16.05 1.46
C ALA A 240 -2.35 -14.72 1.33
N TRP A 241 -2.13 -14.25 0.09
CA TRP A 241 -1.31 -13.05 -0.19
C TRP A 241 -1.95 -11.76 0.33
N ASP A 242 -3.22 -11.52 -0.01
CA ASP A 242 -4.00 -10.35 0.38
C ASP A 242 -4.95 -10.62 1.54
N LYS A 243 -4.63 -11.63 2.38
CA LYS A 243 -5.43 -12.03 3.54
C LYS A 243 -5.84 -10.84 4.42
N ARG A 244 -4.98 -9.82 4.57
CA ARG A 244 -5.27 -8.57 5.32
C ARG A 244 -6.52 -7.82 4.85
N TRP A 245 -6.89 -7.97 3.57
CA TRP A 245 -8.06 -7.35 2.95
C TRP A 245 -9.22 -8.32 2.75
N LEU A 246 -8.92 -9.59 2.52
CA LEU A 246 -9.89 -10.58 2.04
C LEU A 246 -10.46 -11.49 3.14
N ASP A 247 -9.78 -11.65 4.27
CA ASP A 247 -10.20 -12.57 5.34
C ASP A 247 -11.56 -12.19 5.92
N GLY A 248 -12.47 -13.15 6.01
CA GLY A 248 -13.87 -12.93 6.40
C GLY A 248 -14.72 -12.11 5.41
N ASN A 249 -14.12 -11.47 4.40
CA ASN A 249 -14.85 -10.70 3.38
C ASN A 249 -15.29 -11.55 2.20
N VAL A 250 -14.37 -12.35 1.66
CA VAL A 250 -14.56 -13.17 0.45
C VAL A 250 -13.98 -14.57 0.62
N TYR A 251 -14.26 -15.45 -0.32
CA TYR A 251 -13.57 -16.72 -0.48
C TYR A 251 -13.47 -17.09 -1.98
N THR A 252 -12.49 -17.93 -2.31
CA THR A 252 -12.23 -18.38 -3.67
C THR A 252 -12.85 -19.75 -3.93
N GLN A 253 -13.51 -19.92 -5.07
CA GLN A 253 -13.89 -21.19 -5.66
C GLN A 253 -12.82 -21.62 -6.68
N GLY A 254 -12.71 -22.92 -6.95
CA GLY A 254 -11.83 -23.43 -8.01
C GLY A 254 -12.29 -23.02 -9.41
N LEU A 255 -11.33 -22.91 -10.32
CA LEU A 255 -11.56 -22.44 -11.69
C LEU A 255 -12.44 -23.42 -12.48
N VAL A 256 -12.21 -24.73 -12.33
CA VAL A 256 -12.94 -25.78 -13.04
C VAL A 256 -14.40 -25.84 -12.60
N GLU A 257 -14.68 -25.73 -11.31
CA GLU A 257 -16.03 -25.73 -10.76
C GLU A 257 -16.81 -24.47 -11.19
N SER A 258 -16.15 -23.31 -11.17
CA SER A 258 -16.73 -22.04 -11.59
C SER A 258 -17.05 -22.04 -13.09
N ALA A 259 -16.12 -22.52 -13.93
CA ALA A 259 -16.33 -22.69 -15.36
C ALA A 259 -17.43 -23.72 -15.67
N SER A 260 -17.44 -24.87 -14.99
CA SER A 260 -18.46 -25.92 -15.17
C SER A 260 -19.88 -25.45 -14.82
N LYS A 261 -20.01 -24.46 -13.92
CA LYS A 261 -21.28 -23.77 -13.63
C LYS A 261 -21.66 -22.79 -14.75
N TYR A 262 -20.78 -21.85 -15.08
CA TYR A 262 -21.15 -20.68 -15.89
C TYR A 262 -21.00 -20.86 -17.40
N VAL A 263 -20.17 -21.78 -17.90
CA VAL A 263 -20.04 -22.06 -19.34
C VAL A 263 -21.36 -22.63 -19.92
N PRO A 264 -22.05 -23.61 -19.29
CA PRO A 264 -23.39 -24.00 -19.71
C PRO A 264 -24.42 -22.87 -19.60
N GLU A 265 -24.33 -22.02 -18.58
CA GLU A 265 -25.25 -20.89 -18.38
C GLU A 265 -25.12 -19.83 -19.50
N MET A 266 -23.88 -19.53 -19.92
CA MET A 266 -23.62 -18.67 -21.08
C MET A 266 -24.22 -19.24 -22.37
N LYS A 267 -24.05 -20.54 -22.62
CA LYS A 267 -24.63 -21.21 -23.80
C LYS A 267 -26.16 -21.20 -23.76
N ALA A 268 -26.77 -21.44 -22.60
CA ALA A 268 -28.23 -21.34 -22.41
C ALA A 268 -28.77 -19.92 -22.65
N LYS A 269 -27.97 -18.88 -22.40
CA LYS A 269 -28.28 -17.47 -22.73
C LYS A 269 -27.85 -17.06 -24.16
N GLY A 270 -27.45 -18.03 -24.98
CA GLY A 270 -27.19 -17.85 -26.41
C GLY A 270 -25.79 -17.39 -26.78
N ALA A 271 -24.78 -17.51 -25.89
CA ALA A 271 -23.38 -17.35 -26.28
C ALA A 271 -22.96 -18.48 -27.25
N GLN A 272 -22.38 -18.10 -28.38
CA GLN A 272 -22.01 -19.01 -29.48
C GLN A 272 -20.51 -19.33 -29.47
N ILE A 273 -19.71 -18.36 -29.01
CA ILE A 273 -18.26 -18.47 -28.78
C ILE A 273 -18.03 -18.10 -27.31
N ILE A 274 -17.17 -18.84 -26.59
CA ILE A 274 -16.81 -18.50 -25.21
C ILE A 274 -15.29 -18.34 -25.07
N VAL A 275 -14.88 -17.19 -24.56
CA VAL A 275 -13.49 -16.86 -24.20
C VAL A 275 -13.35 -16.91 -22.68
N ALA A 276 -12.38 -17.68 -22.19
CA ALA A 276 -11.98 -17.63 -20.78
C ALA A 276 -10.80 -16.67 -20.62
N MET A 277 -10.91 -15.76 -19.66
CA MET A 277 -9.84 -14.86 -19.21
C MET A 277 -9.41 -15.35 -17.83
N SER A 278 -8.23 -15.97 -17.74
CA SER A 278 -7.81 -16.79 -16.62
C SER A 278 -6.42 -16.39 -16.16
N HIS A 279 -6.40 -15.37 -15.30
CA HIS A 279 -5.18 -14.86 -14.68
C HIS A 279 -4.51 -16.00 -13.88
N GLY A 280 -3.50 -16.64 -14.47
CA GLY A 280 -2.97 -17.91 -13.97
C GLY A 280 -2.31 -18.74 -15.08
N GLY A 281 -1.13 -19.28 -14.78
CA GLY A 281 -0.34 -20.09 -15.72
C GLY A 281 -0.81 -21.53 -15.90
N LEU A 282 0.12 -22.40 -16.27
CA LEU A 282 -0.13 -23.81 -16.60
C LEU A 282 0.58 -24.76 -15.63
N ASP A 283 -0.17 -25.41 -14.74
CA ASP A 283 0.30 -26.53 -13.93
C ASP A 283 -0.50 -27.82 -14.23
N ASN A 284 0.20 -28.96 -14.37
CA ASN A 284 -0.39 -30.29 -14.54
C ASN A 284 -0.20 -31.21 -13.32
N SER A 285 0.24 -30.67 -12.18
CA SER A 285 0.17 -31.35 -10.88
C SER A 285 -1.29 -31.68 -10.50
N THR A 286 -1.50 -32.58 -9.55
CA THR A 286 -2.86 -33.05 -9.19
C THR A 286 -3.79 -31.89 -8.85
N TYR A 287 -4.89 -31.77 -9.61
CA TYR A 287 -5.81 -30.63 -9.50
C TYR A 287 -6.31 -30.40 -8.07
N SER A 288 -6.27 -29.13 -7.65
CA SER A 288 -6.88 -28.63 -6.43
C SER A 288 -7.72 -27.39 -6.77
N PRO A 289 -8.91 -27.20 -6.16
CA PRO A 289 -9.63 -25.93 -6.22
C PRO A 289 -8.84 -24.72 -5.69
N SER A 290 -7.74 -24.95 -4.96
CA SER A 290 -6.82 -23.93 -4.46
C SER A 290 -5.56 -23.75 -5.33
N MET A 291 -5.49 -24.36 -6.50
CA MET A 291 -4.33 -24.29 -7.40
C MET A 291 -4.20 -22.90 -8.02
N GLU A 292 -3.02 -22.30 -7.88
CA GLU A 292 -2.67 -21.00 -8.46
C GLU A 292 -2.72 -21.01 -10.00
N ASN A 293 -1.95 -21.90 -10.62
CA ASN A 293 -1.75 -21.95 -12.07
C ASN A 293 -2.71 -22.94 -12.76
N GLY A 294 -4.01 -22.76 -12.52
CA GLY A 294 -5.07 -23.71 -12.87
C GLY A 294 -5.47 -23.79 -14.35
N SER A 295 -4.93 -22.95 -15.23
CA SER A 295 -5.45 -22.77 -16.60
C SER A 295 -5.27 -24.01 -17.51
N TYR A 296 -4.29 -24.86 -17.20
CA TYR A 296 -4.15 -26.18 -17.85
C TYR A 296 -5.35 -27.11 -17.60
N TYR A 297 -6.00 -27.02 -16.43
CA TYR A 297 -7.23 -27.75 -16.14
C TYR A 297 -8.47 -27.03 -16.68
N LEU A 298 -8.49 -25.69 -16.64
CA LEU A 298 -9.57 -24.88 -17.21
C LEU A 298 -9.79 -25.16 -18.70
N SER A 299 -8.71 -25.25 -19.49
CA SER A 299 -8.78 -25.58 -20.93
C SER A 299 -9.48 -26.91 -21.28
N LYS A 300 -9.70 -27.78 -20.30
CA LYS A 300 -10.40 -29.08 -20.47
C LYS A 300 -11.90 -28.99 -20.21
N VAL A 301 -12.41 -27.84 -19.75
CA VAL A 301 -13.85 -27.63 -19.49
C VAL A 301 -14.60 -27.53 -20.82
N PRO A 302 -15.60 -28.39 -21.10
CA PRO A 302 -16.25 -28.44 -22.40
C PRO A 302 -16.94 -27.14 -22.79
N GLY A 303 -16.48 -26.55 -23.91
CA GLY A 303 -17.12 -25.39 -24.52
C GLY A 303 -16.49 -24.04 -24.23
N ILE A 304 -15.27 -23.99 -23.69
CA ILE A 304 -14.35 -22.85 -23.85
C ILE A 304 -13.68 -22.98 -25.23
N ASP A 305 -13.71 -21.91 -26.02
CA ASP A 305 -13.27 -21.90 -27.42
C ASP A 305 -11.98 -21.11 -27.66
N ALA A 306 -11.63 -20.20 -26.76
CA ALA A 306 -10.33 -19.54 -26.66
C ALA A 306 -10.01 -19.24 -25.19
N MET A 307 -8.73 -19.12 -24.85
CA MET A 307 -8.28 -18.83 -23.49
C MET A 307 -7.20 -17.75 -23.50
N LEU A 308 -7.37 -16.73 -22.68
CA LEU A 308 -6.35 -15.74 -22.34
C LEU A 308 -5.81 -16.11 -20.95
N ILE A 309 -4.50 -15.98 -20.74
CA ILE A 309 -3.84 -16.31 -19.47
C ILE A 309 -2.73 -15.31 -19.13
N GLY A 310 -2.62 -14.93 -17.86
CA GLY A 310 -1.60 -14.04 -17.28
C GLY A 310 -0.87 -14.65 -16.08
N HIS A 311 -0.53 -13.81 -15.10
CA HIS A 311 0.09 -14.10 -13.78
C HIS A 311 1.53 -14.64 -13.83
N SER A 312 1.85 -15.51 -14.79
CA SER A 312 3.17 -16.13 -14.90
C SER A 312 4.21 -15.28 -15.64
N HIS A 313 3.85 -14.11 -16.18
CA HIS A 313 4.79 -13.17 -16.81
C HIS A 313 5.62 -13.81 -17.97
N GLN A 314 5.02 -14.72 -18.77
CA GLN A 314 5.70 -15.45 -19.85
C GLN A 314 5.17 -15.04 -21.25
N VAL A 315 5.92 -15.36 -22.31
CA VAL A 315 5.40 -15.27 -23.69
C VAL A 315 4.76 -16.61 -24.07
N PHE A 316 3.49 -16.59 -24.49
CA PHE A 316 2.86 -17.74 -25.13
C PHE A 316 1.99 -17.33 -26.33
N PRO A 317 2.05 -18.04 -27.47
CA PRO A 317 3.03 -19.08 -27.81
C PRO A 317 4.45 -18.52 -28.01
N ASP A 318 5.44 -19.33 -27.65
CA ASP A 318 6.81 -19.22 -28.18
C ASP A 318 7.38 -20.61 -28.47
N LYS A 319 7.73 -20.84 -29.74
CA LYS A 319 8.36 -22.08 -30.23
C LYS A 319 9.73 -22.33 -29.59
N ASN A 320 10.45 -21.28 -29.21
CA ASN A 320 11.81 -21.36 -28.69
C ASN A 320 11.84 -21.60 -27.16
N SER A 321 10.73 -21.32 -26.45
CA SER A 321 10.72 -21.27 -25.00
C SER A 321 11.10 -22.60 -24.35
N THR A 322 12.03 -22.51 -23.39
CA THR A 322 12.51 -23.64 -22.59
C THR A 322 11.73 -23.85 -21.29
N VAL A 323 10.75 -22.98 -20.99
CA VAL A 323 9.95 -23.03 -19.75
C VAL A 323 9.16 -24.33 -19.67
N SER A 324 9.29 -25.05 -18.55
CA SER A 324 8.68 -26.38 -18.34
C SER A 324 7.18 -26.42 -18.61
N GLN A 325 6.45 -25.38 -18.19
CA GLN A 325 4.99 -25.26 -18.34
C GLN A 325 4.49 -25.27 -19.80
N PHE A 326 5.37 -24.95 -20.76
CA PHE A 326 5.05 -24.96 -22.19
C PHE A 326 5.47 -26.24 -22.91
N ASN A 327 6.01 -27.22 -22.17
CA ASN A 327 6.36 -28.54 -22.65
C ASN A 327 5.47 -29.64 -22.03
N LEU A 328 4.35 -29.25 -21.40
CA LEU A 328 3.40 -30.16 -20.75
C LEU A 328 2.56 -30.95 -21.77
N PRO A 329 2.11 -32.18 -21.44
CA PRO A 329 1.27 -32.99 -22.34
C PRO A 329 -0.01 -32.25 -22.75
N GLY A 330 -0.20 -32.06 -24.05
CA GLY A 330 -1.35 -31.32 -24.61
C GLY A 330 -1.11 -29.82 -24.82
N VAL A 331 0.06 -29.29 -24.48
CA VAL A 331 0.44 -27.90 -24.81
C VAL A 331 1.24 -27.88 -26.12
N ASP A 332 0.78 -27.11 -27.10
CA ASP A 332 1.47 -26.85 -28.36
C ASP A 332 1.93 -25.38 -28.37
N LYS A 333 3.17 -25.15 -27.94
CA LYS A 333 3.82 -23.83 -27.89
C LYS A 333 4.20 -23.25 -29.26
N VAL A 334 3.99 -24.01 -30.35
CA VAL A 334 4.27 -23.55 -31.73
C VAL A 334 2.99 -23.03 -32.39
N LYS A 335 1.84 -23.68 -32.15
CA LYS A 335 0.52 -23.23 -32.63
C LYS A 335 -0.21 -22.30 -31.65
N GLY A 336 0.23 -22.28 -30.38
CA GLY A 336 -0.45 -21.60 -29.29
C GLY A 336 -1.77 -22.27 -28.93
N THR A 337 -1.72 -23.53 -28.51
CA THR A 337 -2.90 -24.21 -27.96
C THR A 337 -2.60 -24.95 -26.65
N VAL A 338 -3.58 -24.98 -25.76
CA VAL A 338 -3.56 -25.78 -24.53
C VAL A 338 -4.75 -26.74 -24.58
N ASN A 339 -4.48 -28.05 -24.61
CA ASN A 339 -5.46 -29.12 -24.83
C ASN A 339 -6.36 -28.90 -26.08
N GLY A 340 -5.81 -28.26 -27.12
CA GLY A 340 -6.55 -27.92 -28.35
C GLY A 340 -7.50 -26.71 -28.23
N VAL A 341 -7.39 -25.91 -27.17
CA VAL A 341 -7.97 -24.56 -27.09
C VAL A 341 -6.90 -23.55 -27.51
N PRO A 342 -7.13 -22.67 -28.51
CA PRO A 342 -6.23 -21.54 -28.81
C PRO A 342 -5.96 -20.68 -27.57
N THR A 343 -4.69 -20.35 -27.30
CA THR A 343 -4.26 -19.69 -26.06
C THR A 343 -3.09 -18.73 -26.28
N VAL A 344 -3.09 -17.61 -25.57
CA VAL A 344 -2.01 -16.60 -25.55
C VAL A 344 -1.70 -16.10 -24.13
N MET A 345 -0.49 -15.57 -23.94
CA MET A 345 -0.04 -14.79 -22.78
C MET A 345 0.86 -13.65 -23.30
N ALA A 346 0.44 -12.39 -23.12
CA ALA A 346 1.11 -11.21 -23.67
C ALA A 346 2.31 -10.70 -22.86
N ASN A 347 3.10 -11.62 -22.25
CA ASN A 347 4.25 -11.26 -21.43
C ASN A 347 3.79 -10.41 -20.23
N PHE A 348 4.46 -9.30 -19.91
CA PHE A 348 4.06 -8.37 -18.86
C PHE A 348 4.46 -6.93 -19.20
N TRP A 349 3.98 -5.95 -18.44
CA TRP A 349 4.31 -4.50 -18.54
C TRP A 349 4.07 -3.88 -19.93
N GLY A 350 3.09 -4.40 -20.67
CA GLY A 350 2.80 -3.97 -22.05
C GLY A 350 3.94 -4.32 -23.04
N LYS A 351 4.73 -5.35 -22.76
CA LYS A 351 5.84 -5.79 -23.63
C LYS A 351 5.41 -6.48 -24.91
N HIS A 352 4.25 -7.13 -24.91
CA HIS A 352 3.73 -7.82 -26.09
C HIS A 352 2.23 -7.48 -26.28
N LEU A 353 1.67 -7.96 -27.38
CA LEU A 353 0.24 -8.08 -27.64
C LEU A 353 -0.06 -9.54 -28.01
N GLY A 354 -0.88 -10.22 -27.22
CA GLY A 354 -1.39 -11.54 -27.60
C GLY A 354 -2.44 -11.42 -28.70
N VAL A 355 -2.41 -12.32 -29.68
CA VAL A 355 -3.37 -12.32 -30.81
C VAL A 355 -3.84 -13.74 -31.09
N ILE A 356 -5.13 -14.02 -30.83
CA ILE A 356 -5.80 -15.24 -31.29
C ILE A 356 -6.68 -14.89 -32.48
N LYS A 357 -6.28 -15.30 -33.68
CA LYS A 357 -7.08 -15.24 -34.90
C LYS A 357 -8.00 -16.46 -34.95
N LEU A 358 -9.23 -16.32 -34.49
CA LEU A 358 -10.28 -17.35 -34.59
C LEU A 358 -10.86 -17.39 -36.02
N ALA A 359 -10.85 -18.59 -36.60
CA ALA A 359 -11.58 -18.90 -37.82
C ALA A 359 -13.00 -19.38 -37.46
N LEU A 360 -14.03 -18.71 -37.98
CA LEU A 360 -15.42 -18.93 -37.62
C LEU A 360 -16.24 -19.44 -38.81
N ASN A 361 -17.09 -20.43 -38.57
CA ASN A 361 -18.05 -20.97 -39.54
C ASN A 361 -19.48 -20.82 -39.00
N TYR A 362 -20.41 -20.35 -39.83
CA TYR A 362 -21.82 -20.23 -39.47
C TYR A 362 -22.62 -21.41 -40.00
N THR A 363 -23.33 -22.12 -39.11
CA THR A 363 -24.21 -23.24 -39.47
C THR A 363 -25.43 -23.28 -38.55
N ASN A 364 -26.62 -23.41 -39.13
CA ASN A 364 -27.90 -23.64 -38.44
C ASN A 364 -28.17 -22.65 -37.30
N GLY A 365 -27.93 -21.35 -37.54
CA GLY A 365 -28.18 -20.28 -36.57
C GLY A 365 -27.01 -19.96 -35.64
N THR A 366 -25.88 -20.69 -35.73
CA THR A 366 -24.78 -20.62 -34.76
C THR A 366 -23.42 -20.46 -35.43
N TRP A 367 -22.59 -19.56 -34.92
CA TRP A 367 -21.16 -19.51 -35.19
C TRP A 367 -20.39 -20.56 -34.38
N THR A 368 -19.49 -21.30 -35.02
CA THR A 368 -18.56 -22.23 -34.37
C THR A 368 -17.11 -21.94 -34.75
N VAL A 369 -16.18 -22.22 -33.84
CA VAL A 369 -14.74 -22.03 -34.05
C VAL A 369 -14.14 -23.25 -34.74
N ASP A 370 -13.53 -23.05 -35.91
CA ASP A 370 -12.60 -24.03 -36.48
C ASP A 370 -11.22 -23.88 -35.83
N ARG A 371 -10.94 -24.77 -34.88
CA ARG A 371 -9.69 -24.82 -34.11
C ARG A 371 -8.47 -25.19 -34.96
N ASN A 372 -8.65 -25.80 -36.14
CA ASN A 372 -7.54 -26.16 -37.03
C ASN A 372 -7.10 -24.99 -37.92
N SER A 373 -8.03 -24.13 -38.33
CA SER A 373 -7.75 -22.91 -39.11
C SER A 373 -7.44 -21.68 -38.24
N SER A 374 -7.76 -21.75 -36.95
CA SER A 374 -7.42 -20.72 -35.95
C SER A 374 -5.93 -20.74 -35.61
N THR A 375 -5.36 -19.56 -35.32
CA THR A 375 -3.92 -19.41 -35.00
C THR A 375 -3.71 -18.43 -33.86
N ALA A 376 -2.76 -18.70 -32.98
CA ALA A 376 -2.34 -17.80 -31.91
C ALA A 376 -0.88 -17.35 -32.10
N GLU A 377 -0.58 -16.12 -31.69
CA GLU A 377 0.77 -15.54 -31.67
C GLU A 377 0.90 -14.47 -30.57
N ALA A 378 2.13 -14.12 -30.21
CA ALA A 378 2.43 -12.98 -29.34
C ALA A 378 3.36 -12.00 -30.07
N ARG A 379 2.93 -10.74 -30.23
CA ARG A 379 3.63 -9.70 -30.98
C ARG A 379 4.44 -8.82 -30.02
N SER A 380 5.76 -8.87 -30.09
CA SER A 380 6.67 -8.08 -29.24
C SER A 380 6.69 -6.59 -29.60
N ILE A 381 6.86 -5.70 -28.60
CA ILE A 381 7.22 -4.29 -28.83
C ILE A 381 8.69 -4.11 -29.21
N GLN A 382 9.52 -5.15 -29.09
CA GLN A 382 10.91 -5.16 -29.55
C GLN A 382 11.02 -5.92 -30.88
N ASN A 383 11.58 -5.25 -31.88
CA ASN A 383 11.82 -5.78 -33.22
C ASN A 383 13.06 -6.69 -33.24
N ALA A 384 13.20 -7.50 -34.30
CA ALA A 384 14.31 -8.46 -34.45
C ALA A 384 15.71 -7.81 -34.61
N ASP A 385 15.79 -6.50 -34.86
CA ASP A 385 17.02 -5.71 -34.86
C ASP A 385 17.33 -5.08 -33.48
N ASN A 386 16.54 -5.39 -32.45
CA ASN A 386 16.52 -4.83 -31.10
C ASN A 386 16.02 -3.38 -31.00
N SER A 387 15.53 -2.78 -32.09
CA SER A 387 14.76 -1.51 -32.02
C SER A 387 13.39 -1.73 -31.37
N TYR A 388 12.72 -0.65 -30.97
CA TYR A 388 11.41 -0.72 -30.31
C TYR A 388 10.33 -0.04 -31.15
N VAL A 389 9.12 -0.61 -31.10
CA VAL A 389 7.90 -0.07 -31.73
C VAL A 389 7.66 1.37 -31.26
N ALA A 390 7.19 2.22 -32.17
CA ALA A 390 6.89 3.63 -31.87
C ALA A 390 5.74 3.76 -30.87
N VAL A 391 5.82 4.76 -29.99
CA VAL A 391 4.77 5.08 -29.01
C VAL A 391 3.56 5.70 -29.69
N ASP A 392 2.36 5.43 -29.18
CA ASP A 392 1.16 6.21 -29.46
C ASP A 392 1.12 7.43 -28.52
N PRO A 393 1.32 8.66 -29.02
CA PRO A 393 1.43 9.86 -28.18
C PRO A 393 0.10 10.27 -27.52
N SER A 394 -1.04 9.68 -27.90
CA SER A 394 -2.32 9.93 -27.22
C SER A 394 -2.34 9.36 -25.79
N ILE A 395 -1.52 8.35 -25.52
CA ILE A 395 -1.45 7.65 -24.23
C ILE A 395 -0.77 8.52 -23.16
N SER A 396 0.40 9.06 -23.47
CA SER A 396 1.08 10.05 -22.61
C SER A 396 0.29 11.35 -22.44
N GLN A 397 -0.48 11.77 -23.45
CA GLN A 397 -1.40 12.91 -23.33
C GLN A 397 -2.57 12.63 -22.36
N ALA A 398 -3.10 11.41 -22.35
CA ALA A 398 -4.27 11.04 -21.52
C ALA A 398 -3.99 10.99 -20.01
N ILE A 399 -2.71 10.82 -19.61
CA ILE A 399 -2.26 10.74 -18.21
C ILE A 399 -1.12 11.71 -17.87
N ALA A 400 -0.98 12.81 -18.63
CA ALA A 400 0.13 13.74 -18.49
C ALA A 400 0.22 14.38 -17.08
N ALA A 401 -0.92 14.61 -16.43
CA ALA A 401 -1.00 15.18 -15.09
C ALA A 401 -0.55 14.16 -14.03
N GLU A 402 -1.04 12.92 -14.11
CA GLU A 402 -0.68 11.80 -13.25
C GLU A 402 0.81 11.48 -13.34
N HIS A 403 1.35 11.43 -14.56
CA HIS A 403 2.77 11.20 -14.82
C HIS A 403 3.65 12.29 -14.21
N ALA A 404 3.32 13.57 -14.44
CA ALA A 404 4.06 14.69 -13.87
C ALA A 404 3.96 14.77 -12.34
N ALA A 405 2.77 14.50 -11.77
CA ALA A 405 2.56 14.45 -10.33
C ALA A 405 3.35 13.30 -9.67
N THR A 406 3.38 12.13 -10.30
CA THR A 406 4.19 10.97 -9.86
C THR A 406 5.68 11.30 -9.89
N ILE A 407 6.18 11.92 -10.99
CA ILE A 407 7.58 12.36 -11.09
C ILE A 407 7.94 13.36 -9.99
N ASN A 408 7.04 14.30 -9.68
CA ASN A 408 7.26 15.27 -8.60
C ASN A 408 7.25 14.61 -7.21
N TYR A 409 6.35 13.64 -6.99
CA TYR A 409 6.31 12.87 -5.75
C TYR A 409 7.59 12.06 -5.52
N VAL A 410 8.03 11.25 -6.48
CA VAL A 410 9.24 10.41 -6.30
C VAL A 410 10.51 11.26 -6.19
N LYS A 411 10.52 12.49 -6.72
CA LYS A 411 11.59 13.49 -6.51
C LYS A 411 11.55 14.20 -5.15
N THR A 412 10.57 13.94 -4.29
CA THR A 412 10.50 14.54 -2.95
C THR A 412 11.73 14.12 -2.14
N PRO A 413 12.57 15.06 -1.66
CA PRO A 413 13.72 14.74 -0.83
C PRO A 413 13.32 14.02 0.45
N ILE A 414 14.17 13.10 0.91
CA ILE A 414 14.03 12.40 2.20
C ILE A 414 15.30 12.51 3.06
N GLY A 415 16.45 12.84 2.47
CA GLY A 415 17.70 12.99 3.19
C GLY A 415 18.90 13.24 2.28
N ALA A 416 20.08 12.90 2.79
CA ALA A 416 21.33 12.86 2.04
C ALA A 416 22.26 11.78 2.63
N THR A 417 23.15 11.22 1.81
CA THR A 417 24.14 10.21 2.21
C THR A 417 25.57 10.69 1.94
N ASP A 418 26.51 10.36 2.83
CA ASP A 418 27.95 10.59 2.66
C ASP A 418 28.66 9.48 1.87
N PHE A 419 27.95 8.42 1.44
CA PHE A 419 28.47 7.31 0.67
C PHE A 419 27.56 6.88 -0.49
N ARG A 420 28.10 6.09 -1.42
CA ARG A 420 27.34 5.46 -2.51
C ARG A 420 26.77 4.13 -2.02
N MET A 421 25.47 3.91 -2.20
CA MET A 421 24.78 2.66 -1.85
C MET A 421 24.55 1.84 -3.12
N THR A 422 25.05 0.61 -3.17
CA THR A 422 24.92 -0.24 -4.37
C THR A 422 24.80 -1.73 -4.06
N THR A 423 24.32 -2.50 -5.04
CA THR A 423 24.30 -3.96 -5.01
C THR A 423 25.31 -4.62 -5.97
N TYR A 424 26.15 -3.86 -6.69
CA TYR A 424 27.11 -4.40 -7.68
C TYR A 424 28.00 -5.53 -7.13
N PHE A 425 28.36 -5.47 -5.84
CA PHE A 425 29.23 -6.42 -5.17
C PHE A 425 28.58 -7.06 -3.93
N ALA A 426 27.24 -7.07 -3.87
CA ALA A 426 26.48 -7.63 -2.75
C ALA A 426 26.81 -9.12 -2.49
N ASP A 427 26.91 -9.93 -3.55
CA ASP A 427 27.30 -11.35 -3.47
C ASP A 427 28.72 -11.58 -2.91
N VAL A 428 29.56 -10.53 -2.81
CA VAL A 428 30.93 -10.60 -2.26
C VAL A 428 31.15 -9.64 -1.07
N GLY A 429 30.08 -9.22 -0.41
CA GLY A 429 30.13 -8.53 0.89
C GLY A 429 29.99 -7.00 0.86
N ASP A 430 29.64 -6.38 -0.28
CA ASP A 430 29.21 -4.97 -0.28
C ASP A 430 27.76 -4.86 0.19
N VAL A 431 27.59 -4.58 1.49
CA VAL A 431 26.28 -4.43 2.13
C VAL A 431 25.69 -3.01 2.01
N SER A 432 26.32 -2.09 1.27
CA SER A 432 26.01 -0.65 1.32
C SER A 432 24.55 -0.27 1.03
N ALA A 433 23.88 -0.98 0.12
CA ALA A 433 22.44 -0.79 -0.15
C ALA A 433 21.50 -1.59 0.79
N ILE A 434 21.99 -2.66 1.42
CA ILE A 434 21.19 -3.56 2.27
C ILE A 434 21.20 -3.11 3.73
N GLU A 435 22.34 -2.56 4.20
CA GLU A 435 22.54 -2.20 5.59
C GLU A 435 21.59 -1.09 6.06
N ILE A 436 21.40 -0.03 5.27
CA ILE A 436 20.49 1.06 5.61
C ILE A 436 19.03 0.60 5.76
N VAL A 437 18.59 -0.28 4.85
CA VAL A 437 17.24 -0.88 4.86
C VAL A 437 17.06 -1.73 6.11
N ASN A 438 18.04 -2.58 6.43
CA ASN A 438 18.01 -3.41 7.63
C ASN A 438 18.04 -2.57 8.93
N GLN A 439 18.81 -1.48 8.97
CA GLN A 439 18.83 -0.55 10.11
C GLN A 439 17.46 0.11 10.30
N ALA A 440 16.83 0.59 9.23
CA ALA A 440 15.50 1.21 9.28
C ALA A 440 14.39 0.21 9.67
N GLN A 441 14.40 -1.00 9.10
CA GLN A 441 13.48 -2.09 9.43
C GLN A 441 13.63 -2.55 10.89
N ALA A 442 14.86 -2.70 11.39
CA ALA A 442 15.13 -3.08 12.78
C ALA A 442 14.69 -1.98 13.76
N ALA A 443 15.03 -0.72 13.49
CA ALA A 443 14.64 0.42 14.32
C ALA A 443 13.11 0.54 14.44
N TYR A 444 12.40 0.55 13.31
CA TYR A 444 10.93 0.61 13.29
C TYR A 444 10.29 -0.57 14.04
N THR A 445 10.86 -1.77 13.91
CA THR A 445 10.38 -2.97 14.63
C THR A 445 10.64 -2.88 16.14
N GLN A 446 11.80 -2.38 16.55
CA GLN A 446 12.16 -2.17 17.95
C GLN A 446 11.27 -1.11 18.62
N ASP A 447 11.02 0.01 17.94
CA ASP A 447 10.13 1.07 18.42
C ASP A 447 8.69 0.55 18.55
N TYR A 448 8.20 -0.17 17.54
CA TYR A 448 6.86 -0.77 17.56
C TYR A 448 6.70 -1.78 18.71
N ILE A 449 7.68 -2.65 18.92
CA ILE A 449 7.67 -3.62 20.04
C ILE A 449 7.69 -2.90 21.40
N SER A 450 8.52 -1.87 21.53
CA SER A 450 8.65 -1.11 22.78
C SER A 450 7.36 -0.36 23.14
N ALA A 451 6.60 0.10 22.15
CA ALA A 451 5.34 0.82 22.34
C ALA A 451 4.09 -0.09 22.42
N ASN A 452 4.07 -1.24 21.73
CA ASN A 452 2.84 -2.04 21.54
C ASN A 452 2.92 -3.49 22.04
N LEU A 453 4.13 -4.05 22.20
CA LEU A 453 4.34 -5.48 22.50
C LEU A 453 5.44 -5.67 23.58
N PRO A 454 5.27 -5.10 24.79
CA PRO A 454 6.31 -5.10 25.83
C PRO A 454 6.78 -6.51 26.24
N GLN A 455 5.96 -7.55 26.03
CA GLN A 455 6.33 -8.95 26.25
C GLN A 455 7.49 -9.46 25.37
N TYR A 456 7.89 -8.72 24.32
CA TYR A 456 9.06 -9.02 23.50
C TYR A 456 10.18 -7.98 23.61
N ALA A 457 10.04 -6.93 24.44
CA ALA A 457 11.01 -5.84 24.53
C ALA A 457 12.42 -6.28 25.01
N GLY A 458 12.52 -7.43 25.68
CA GLY A 458 13.79 -8.05 26.07
C GLY A 458 14.42 -9.00 25.04
N ILE A 459 13.82 -9.16 23.85
CA ILE A 459 14.34 -10.03 22.78
C ILE A 459 15.07 -9.15 21.75
N PRO A 460 16.34 -9.44 21.39
CA PRO A 460 17.07 -8.66 20.39
C PRO A 460 16.38 -8.63 19.02
N VAL A 461 16.24 -7.43 18.45
CA VAL A 461 15.74 -7.22 17.10
C VAL A 461 16.91 -7.21 16.10
N LEU A 462 16.80 -8.03 15.07
CA LEU A 462 17.63 -8.05 13.86
C LEU A 462 16.74 -7.75 12.64
N SER A 463 17.32 -7.57 11.46
CA SER A 463 16.57 -7.47 10.20
C SER A 463 17.21 -8.32 9.10
N VAL A 464 16.38 -8.74 8.14
CA VAL A 464 16.82 -9.35 6.87
C VAL A 464 16.27 -8.60 5.67
N SER A 465 17.16 -8.35 4.71
CA SER A 465 16.86 -7.88 3.36
C SER A 465 17.86 -8.47 2.37
N ALA A 466 17.47 -8.54 1.10
CA ALA A 466 18.26 -9.15 0.03
C ALA A 466 18.62 -8.09 -1.04
N PRO A 467 19.69 -8.28 -1.84
CA PRO A 467 19.93 -7.48 -3.03
C PRO A 467 18.86 -7.81 -4.09
N PHE A 468 17.70 -7.14 -4.01
CA PHE A 468 16.56 -7.38 -4.90
C PHE A 468 16.88 -7.20 -6.39
N LYS A 469 17.84 -6.33 -6.68
CA LYS A 469 18.44 -6.09 -8.00
C LYS A 469 19.89 -6.55 -7.95
N SER A 470 20.19 -7.71 -8.57
CA SER A 470 21.49 -8.41 -8.44
C SER A 470 22.04 -8.90 -9.80
N GLY A 471 21.78 -8.15 -10.86
CA GLY A 471 22.18 -8.47 -12.23
C GLY A 471 21.37 -9.60 -12.89
N PHE A 472 20.25 -10.03 -12.31
CA PHE A 472 19.40 -11.08 -12.87
C PHE A 472 18.70 -10.59 -14.15
N GLY A 473 18.24 -9.35 -14.16
CA GLY A 473 17.79 -8.61 -15.35
C GLY A 473 18.92 -8.06 -16.22
N GLY A 474 20.16 -8.53 -16.06
CA GLY A 474 21.34 -8.07 -16.79
C GLY A 474 21.99 -6.81 -16.20
N GLY A 475 22.86 -6.15 -16.97
CA GLY A 475 23.76 -5.10 -16.46
C GLY A 475 23.10 -3.83 -15.88
N ASN A 476 21.80 -3.61 -16.14
CA ASN A 476 21.02 -2.49 -15.60
C ASN A 476 20.15 -2.88 -14.39
N ASP A 477 20.23 -4.14 -13.94
CA ASP A 477 19.51 -4.70 -12.78
C ASP A 477 20.38 -4.63 -11.51
N PHE A 478 20.89 -3.45 -11.19
CA PHE A 478 21.59 -3.18 -9.93
C PHE A 478 21.05 -1.90 -9.32
N THR A 479 21.03 -1.86 -7.99
CA THR A 479 20.77 -0.65 -7.22
C THR A 479 22.01 0.22 -7.23
N ASP A 480 21.84 1.52 -7.49
CA ASP A 480 22.96 2.46 -7.60
C ASP A 480 22.56 3.88 -7.18
N VAL A 481 22.56 4.13 -5.87
CA VAL A 481 22.29 5.46 -5.31
C VAL A 481 23.61 6.16 -5.05
N ALA A 482 23.86 7.24 -5.79
CA ALA A 482 25.05 8.06 -5.66
C ALA A 482 25.11 8.80 -4.29
N GLN A 483 26.34 9.13 -3.88
CA GLN A 483 26.59 10.04 -2.76
C GLN A 483 25.93 11.41 -3.00
N GLY A 484 25.31 11.99 -1.97
CA GLY A 484 24.61 13.28 -2.05
C GLY A 484 23.14 13.18 -1.64
N ASN A 485 22.29 14.01 -2.24
CA ASN A 485 20.87 14.11 -1.90
C ASN A 485 20.11 12.82 -2.25
N VAL A 486 19.22 12.40 -1.36
CA VAL A 486 18.37 11.21 -1.49
C VAL A 486 16.90 11.64 -1.53
N ALA A 487 16.15 11.10 -2.48
CA ALA A 487 14.69 11.30 -2.62
C ALA A 487 13.95 9.94 -2.63
N ILE A 488 12.61 9.98 -2.65
CA ILE A 488 11.76 8.77 -2.62
C ILE A 488 12.11 7.78 -3.76
N ASN A 489 12.50 8.28 -4.93
CA ASN A 489 12.93 7.44 -6.06
C ASN A 489 14.18 6.61 -5.72
N ASN A 490 15.09 7.12 -4.88
CA ASN A 490 16.28 6.40 -4.44
C ASN A 490 15.93 5.33 -3.39
N ALA A 491 15.05 5.63 -2.43
CA ALA A 491 14.58 4.63 -1.46
C ALA A 491 13.81 3.48 -2.15
N ALA A 492 13.06 3.77 -3.20
CA ALA A 492 12.42 2.74 -4.02
C ALA A 492 13.42 1.95 -4.90
N ASP A 493 14.61 2.49 -5.21
CA ASP A 493 15.68 1.74 -5.87
C ASP A 493 16.47 0.84 -4.90
N LEU A 494 16.53 1.21 -3.61
CA LEU A 494 16.97 0.33 -2.52
C LEU A 494 15.94 -0.80 -2.28
N TYR A 495 14.65 -0.46 -2.22
CA TYR A 495 13.55 -1.39 -1.95
C TYR A 495 12.49 -1.40 -3.05
N LEU A 496 12.76 -2.21 -4.09
CA LEU A 496 11.96 -2.28 -5.33
C LEU A 496 10.50 -2.69 -5.09
N TYR A 497 10.24 -3.69 -4.25
CA TYR A 497 8.90 -4.26 -4.04
C TYR A 497 8.10 -3.47 -3.00
N PRO A 498 6.82 -3.11 -3.23
CA PRO A 498 5.94 -2.44 -2.25
C PRO A 498 5.43 -3.42 -1.17
N ASN A 499 6.35 -4.16 -0.56
CA ASN A 499 6.09 -5.03 0.57
C ASN A 499 5.87 -4.21 1.86
N THR A 500 5.25 -4.82 2.86
CA THR A 500 5.12 -4.26 4.22
C THR A 500 6.03 -4.99 5.20
N ILE A 501 6.59 -4.26 6.17
CA ILE A 501 7.40 -4.79 7.27
C ILE A 501 6.55 -5.75 8.10
N TYR A 502 7.09 -6.95 8.32
CA TYR A 502 6.60 -7.96 9.25
C TYR A 502 7.74 -8.32 10.20
N ALA A 503 7.45 -8.89 11.37
CA ALA A 503 8.49 -9.48 12.20
C ALA A 503 8.15 -10.92 12.57
N VAL A 504 9.17 -11.77 12.67
CA VAL A 504 9.04 -13.17 13.08
C VAL A 504 9.97 -13.45 14.24
N LYS A 505 9.46 -14.14 15.27
CA LYS A 505 10.26 -14.64 16.38
C LYS A 505 10.96 -15.93 15.94
N VAL A 506 12.27 -15.99 16.06
CA VAL A 506 13.09 -17.15 15.66
C VAL A 506 14.08 -17.53 16.76
N THR A 507 14.51 -18.79 16.77
CA THR A 507 15.64 -19.23 17.62
C THR A 507 16.96 -19.16 16.85
N GLY A 508 18.10 -19.24 17.54
CA GLY A 508 19.43 -19.28 16.90
C GLY A 508 19.58 -20.40 15.86
N ALA A 509 18.99 -21.57 16.10
CA ALA A 509 18.94 -22.66 15.12
C ALA A 509 18.11 -22.29 13.87
N GLY A 510 16.96 -21.62 14.07
CA GLY A 510 16.15 -21.10 12.97
C GLY A 510 16.87 -20.01 12.18
N LEU A 511 17.57 -19.11 12.87
CA LEU A 511 18.37 -18.04 12.28
C LEU A 511 19.55 -18.60 11.45
N LYS A 512 20.21 -19.66 11.94
CA LYS A 512 21.20 -20.39 11.16
C LYS A 512 20.58 -21.02 9.92
N ALA A 513 19.45 -21.72 10.05
CA ALA A 513 18.78 -22.36 8.92
C ALA A 513 18.30 -21.35 7.85
N TRP A 514 17.93 -20.14 8.27
CA TRP A 514 17.61 -19.01 7.38
C TRP A 514 18.84 -18.61 6.56
N LEU A 515 19.98 -18.39 7.22
CA LEU A 515 21.24 -18.04 6.54
C LEU A 515 21.77 -19.18 5.66
N GLU A 516 21.61 -20.45 6.05
CA GLU A 516 21.93 -21.61 5.20
C GLU A 516 21.05 -21.68 3.93
N THR A 517 19.81 -21.18 4.02
CA THR A 517 18.89 -21.06 2.87
C THR A 517 19.35 -19.93 1.94
N ALA A 518 19.66 -18.75 2.49
CA ALA A 518 20.25 -17.65 1.73
C ALA A 518 21.59 -18.04 1.07
N ALA A 519 22.43 -18.82 1.75
CA ALA A 519 23.71 -19.31 1.25
C ALA A 519 23.60 -20.26 0.05
N GLN A 520 22.40 -20.67 -0.38
CA GLN A 520 22.18 -21.35 -1.67
C GLN A 520 22.57 -20.47 -2.88
N ARG A 521 22.69 -19.15 -2.68
CA ARG A 521 23.26 -18.19 -3.64
C ARG A 521 24.66 -18.57 -4.16
N PHE A 522 25.41 -19.40 -3.45
CA PHE A 522 26.76 -19.80 -3.82
C PHE A 522 26.88 -21.25 -4.29
N ASN A 523 27.76 -21.51 -5.24
CA ASN A 523 28.19 -22.87 -5.56
C ASN A 523 29.16 -23.38 -4.49
N LYS A 524 29.42 -24.70 -4.46
CA LYS A 524 30.52 -25.23 -3.64
C LYS A 524 31.84 -24.97 -4.38
N ILE A 525 32.81 -24.37 -3.70
CA ILE A 525 34.17 -24.19 -4.20
C ILE A 525 35.07 -25.32 -3.69
N ASP A 526 35.93 -25.84 -4.57
CA ASP A 526 37.03 -26.73 -4.20
C ASP A 526 38.36 -25.94 -4.23
N PRO A 527 38.99 -25.65 -3.08
CA PRO A 527 40.28 -24.95 -3.02
C PRO A 527 41.44 -25.67 -3.72
N ALA A 528 41.35 -27.00 -3.93
CA ALA A 528 42.38 -27.75 -4.65
C ALA A 528 42.26 -27.63 -6.18
N ASN A 529 41.10 -27.18 -6.68
CA ASN A 529 40.84 -27.04 -8.10
C ASN A 529 41.22 -25.63 -8.60
N THR A 530 42.35 -25.52 -9.28
CA THR A 530 42.87 -24.27 -9.85
C THR A 530 42.19 -23.81 -11.13
N ALA A 531 41.23 -24.57 -11.67
CA ALA A 531 40.40 -24.12 -12.79
C ALA A 531 39.39 -23.04 -12.36
N ALA A 532 38.86 -22.28 -13.31
CA ALA A 532 37.85 -21.27 -13.04
C ALA A 532 36.56 -21.92 -12.51
N GLN A 533 36.15 -21.53 -11.30
CA GLN A 533 34.92 -21.98 -10.63
C GLN A 533 33.96 -20.79 -10.49
N ALA A 534 32.70 -20.97 -10.88
CA ALA A 534 31.69 -19.92 -10.69
C ALA A 534 31.31 -19.83 -9.21
N LEU A 535 31.50 -18.67 -8.57
CA LEU A 535 31.15 -18.47 -7.16
C LEU A 535 29.64 -18.46 -6.92
N VAL A 536 28.90 -17.75 -7.77
CA VAL A 536 27.45 -17.53 -7.65
C VAL A 536 26.69 -18.61 -8.43
N SER A 537 25.60 -19.12 -7.84
CA SER A 537 24.72 -20.14 -8.42
C SER A 537 23.58 -19.52 -9.23
N ASN A 538 22.69 -20.34 -9.80
CA ASN A 538 21.44 -19.87 -10.41
C ASN A 538 20.32 -19.57 -9.38
N TYR A 539 20.61 -19.66 -8.07
CA TYR A 539 19.64 -19.31 -7.02
C TYR A 539 19.39 -17.78 -7.02
N PRO A 540 18.14 -17.29 -7.08
CA PRO A 540 17.85 -15.87 -7.30
C PRO A 540 18.38 -14.95 -6.19
N GLY A 541 18.93 -13.79 -6.55
CA GLY A 541 19.52 -12.83 -5.61
C GLY A 541 18.53 -12.23 -4.61
N TYR A 542 17.24 -12.11 -4.98
CA TYR A 542 16.16 -11.74 -4.04
C TYR A 542 15.85 -12.81 -2.97
N ASN A 543 16.54 -13.96 -3.01
CA ASN A 543 16.56 -14.95 -1.92
C ASN A 543 17.94 -15.01 -1.22
N PHE A 544 18.87 -14.09 -1.49
CA PHE A 544 20.09 -13.95 -0.69
C PHE A 544 19.86 -12.96 0.46
N ASP A 545 19.06 -13.37 1.44
CA ASP A 545 18.80 -12.57 2.65
C ASP A 545 20.09 -12.38 3.47
N MET A 546 20.44 -11.13 3.74
CA MET A 546 21.55 -10.73 4.60
C MET A 546 21.05 -10.14 5.91
N ILE A 547 21.72 -10.49 7.01
CA ILE A 547 21.58 -9.79 8.29
C ILE A 547 22.77 -8.85 8.43
N THR A 548 22.51 -7.57 8.68
CA THR A 548 23.53 -6.54 8.90
C THR A 548 23.26 -5.86 10.23
N SER A 549 24.19 -5.95 11.17
CA SER A 549 24.14 -5.24 12.44
C SER A 549 25.53 -5.25 13.07
N LYS A 550 25.95 -4.12 13.65
CA LYS A 550 27.21 -3.96 14.40
C LYS A 550 27.43 -5.08 15.45
N ASP A 551 26.33 -5.62 15.99
CA ASP A 551 26.34 -6.61 17.07
C ASP A 551 26.27 -8.06 16.56
N PHE A 552 26.06 -8.31 15.26
CA PHE A 552 25.80 -9.65 14.69
C PHE A 552 26.81 -10.01 13.60
N SER A 553 27.48 -11.16 13.70
CA SER A 553 28.47 -11.60 12.69
C SER A 553 28.34 -13.07 12.32
N TYR A 554 28.63 -13.41 11.07
CA TYR A 554 28.66 -14.78 10.56
C TYR A 554 29.58 -14.90 9.34
N GLU A 555 29.99 -16.12 9.01
CA GLU A 555 30.77 -16.48 7.83
C GLU A 555 29.98 -17.45 6.94
N ILE A 556 30.20 -17.38 5.62
CA ILE A 556 29.69 -18.36 4.65
C ILE A 556 30.89 -19.14 4.08
N ASP A 557 31.16 -20.33 4.63
CA ASP A 557 32.19 -21.21 4.09
C ASP A 557 31.67 -21.93 2.83
N VAL A 558 31.96 -21.34 1.67
CA VAL A 558 31.62 -21.88 0.35
C VAL A 558 32.36 -23.18 0.00
N THR A 559 33.35 -23.62 0.79
CA THR A 559 33.96 -24.95 0.64
C THR A 559 33.07 -26.07 1.19
N GLN A 560 32.02 -25.74 1.96
CA GLN A 560 31.07 -26.72 2.51
C GLN A 560 29.88 -26.98 1.58
N ALA A 561 29.26 -28.14 1.78
CA ALA A 561 27.98 -28.47 1.17
C ALA A 561 26.88 -27.49 1.60
N VAL A 562 25.89 -27.30 0.74
CA VAL A 562 24.66 -26.54 1.04
C VAL A 562 24.01 -27.10 2.31
N GLY A 563 23.65 -26.22 3.26
CA GLY A 563 23.09 -26.60 4.56
C GLY A 563 24.11 -26.74 5.69
N SER A 564 25.42 -26.59 5.40
CA SER A 564 26.52 -26.66 6.39
C SER A 564 27.56 -25.54 6.22
N ARG A 565 27.19 -24.40 5.62
CA ARG A 565 28.11 -23.29 5.27
C ARG A 565 28.24 -22.23 6.35
N ILE A 566 27.22 -22.03 7.19
CA ILE A 566 27.17 -20.92 8.14
C ILE A 566 28.02 -21.22 9.37
N ARG A 567 29.06 -20.41 9.56
CA ARG A 567 30.07 -20.52 10.62
C ARG A 567 30.19 -19.23 11.42
N ASN A 568 30.84 -19.34 12.59
CA ASN A 568 31.18 -18.24 13.50
C ASN A 568 30.03 -17.25 13.79
N LEU A 569 28.81 -17.79 13.80
CA LEU A 569 27.55 -17.10 14.08
C LEU A 569 27.52 -16.58 15.53
N LYS A 570 27.61 -15.26 15.68
CA LYS A 570 27.77 -14.56 16.95
C LYS A 570 26.82 -13.37 17.10
N TYR A 571 26.45 -13.08 18.34
CA TYR A 571 25.76 -11.87 18.75
C TYR A 571 26.50 -11.24 19.95
N GLN A 572 26.77 -9.93 19.89
CA GLN A 572 27.59 -9.18 20.85
C GLN A 572 28.95 -9.85 21.14
N GLY A 573 29.55 -10.44 20.11
CA GLY A 573 30.82 -11.19 20.17
C GLY A 573 30.72 -12.62 20.71
N ALA A 574 29.64 -12.96 21.43
CA ALA A 574 29.39 -14.31 21.94
C ALA A 574 28.77 -15.22 20.87
N ALA A 575 29.07 -16.53 20.90
CA ALA A 575 28.44 -17.49 20.00
C ALA A 575 26.94 -17.63 20.30
N ILE A 576 26.10 -17.64 19.26
CA ILE A 576 24.65 -17.79 19.40
C ILE A 576 24.30 -19.23 19.75
N SER A 577 23.42 -19.45 20.74
CA SER A 577 22.92 -20.79 21.06
C SER A 577 21.65 -21.13 20.26
N ASP A 578 21.44 -22.42 19.97
CA ASP A 578 20.31 -22.91 19.17
C ASP A 578 18.93 -22.49 19.69
N THR A 579 18.82 -22.22 21.00
CA THR A 579 17.59 -21.81 21.70
C THR A 579 17.49 -20.31 21.98
N GLN A 580 18.55 -19.53 21.76
CA GLN A 580 18.52 -18.07 21.95
C GLN A 580 17.47 -17.46 21.03
N SER A 581 16.56 -16.64 21.58
CA SER A 581 15.49 -16.01 20.80
C SER A 581 15.95 -14.68 20.20
N PHE A 582 15.50 -14.43 18.97
CA PHE A 582 15.62 -13.17 18.25
C PHE A 582 14.27 -12.80 17.65
N ILE A 583 14.04 -11.51 17.46
CA ILE A 583 13.02 -11.02 16.52
C ILE A 583 13.74 -10.65 15.22
N VAL A 584 13.27 -11.15 14.09
CA VAL A 584 13.77 -10.77 12.76
C VAL A 584 12.71 -9.95 12.06
N ALA A 585 13.01 -8.67 11.86
CA ALA A 585 12.29 -7.80 10.94
C ALA A 585 12.52 -8.30 9.50
N THR A 586 11.46 -8.36 8.73
CA THR A 586 11.43 -8.92 7.37
C THR A 586 10.23 -8.33 6.60
N ASN A 587 9.79 -8.99 5.53
CA ASN A 587 8.67 -8.56 4.70
C ASN A 587 7.52 -9.58 4.68
N ASN A 588 6.30 -9.12 4.36
CA ASN A 588 5.09 -9.96 4.29
C ASN A 588 5.22 -11.18 3.37
N TYR A 589 5.90 -11.06 2.22
CA TYR A 589 6.15 -12.19 1.32
C TYR A 589 6.95 -13.30 2.02
N ARG A 590 8.12 -12.95 2.58
CA ARG A 590 8.99 -13.86 3.31
C ARG A 590 8.30 -14.42 4.57
N ALA A 591 7.60 -13.57 5.33
CA ALA A 591 6.82 -13.96 6.52
C ALA A 591 5.61 -14.87 6.22
N SER A 592 5.11 -14.90 4.99
CA SER A 592 4.09 -15.85 4.53
C SER A 592 4.67 -17.17 3.95
N GLY A 593 5.99 -17.36 3.99
CA GLY A 593 6.69 -18.54 3.48
C GLY A 593 7.39 -18.35 2.12
N GLY A 594 7.44 -17.11 1.60
CA GLY A 594 8.06 -16.77 0.33
C GLY A 594 9.54 -17.16 0.22
N GLY A 595 9.94 -17.72 -0.92
CA GLY A 595 11.28 -18.29 -1.12
C GLY A 595 11.54 -19.62 -0.40
N ASN A 596 10.52 -20.22 0.23
CA ASN A 596 10.60 -21.48 1.00
C ASN A 596 11.51 -21.45 2.24
N PHE A 597 11.78 -20.27 2.82
CA PHE A 597 12.62 -20.13 4.01
C PHE A 597 12.08 -20.90 5.24
N PRO A 598 12.96 -21.40 6.13
CA PRO A 598 12.59 -22.06 7.37
C PRO A 598 12.20 -21.04 8.45
N GLY A 599 11.12 -21.31 9.19
CA GLY A 599 10.56 -20.42 10.21
C GLY A 599 9.13 -19.95 9.89
N PRO A 600 8.88 -19.26 8.76
CA PRO A 600 7.58 -18.64 8.42
C PRO A 600 6.42 -19.59 8.04
N ARG A 601 6.32 -20.77 8.67
CA ARG A 601 5.19 -21.70 8.48
C ARG A 601 4.64 -22.18 9.83
N ARG A 602 3.55 -21.54 10.26
CA ARG A 602 2.71 -21.95 11.41
C ARG A 602 3.45 -22.05 12.75
N GLN A 603 3.95 -20.93 13.26
CA GLN A 603 4.07 -20.74 14.71
C GLN A 603 2.97 -19.79 15.19
N GLN A 604 2.60 -19.87 16.48
CA GLN A 604 1.57 -18.99 17.07
C GLN A 604 2.08 -17.58 17.41
N ASP A 605 3.37 -17.32 17.16
CA ASP A 605 4.12 -16.14 17.60
C ASP A 605 4.48 -15.17 16.43
N ASP A 606 3.76 -15.21 15.31
CA ASP A 606 4.00 -14.30 14.17
C ASP A 606 3.70 -12.84 14.57
N LEU A 607 4.74 -12.00 14.63
CA LEU A 607 4.63 -10.64 15.15
C LEU A 607 4.14 -9.67 14.07
N ARG A 608 2.84 -9.36 14.15
CA ARG A 608 2.22 -8.28 13.36
C ARG A 608 2.65 -6.91 13.87
N VAL A 609 3.87 -6.52 13.50
CA VAL A 609 4.25 -5.11 13.38
C VAL A 609 3.25 -4.43 12.43
N ALA A 610 2.76 -3.25 12.77
CA ALA A 610 1.78 -2.55 11.93
C ALA A 610 2.37 -2.27 10.54
N GLY A 611 1.58 -2.47 9.50
CA GLY A 611 2.03 -2.62 8.10
C GLY A 611 2.57 -1.36 7.44
N CYS A 612 3.72 -0.88 7.90
CA CYS A 612 4.52 0.16 7.26
C CYS A 612 5.34 -0.45 6.10
N GLU A 613 5.49 0.29 5.01
CA GLU A 613 6.37 -0.10 3.90
C GLU A 613 7.83 0.22 4.27
N PRO A 614 8.84 -0.62 3.94
CA PRO A 614 10.25 -0.34 4.23
C PRO A 614 10.71 1.04 3.76
N ARG A 615 10.27 1.46 2.56
CA ARG A 615 10.50 2.80 1.97
C ARG A 615 10.07 3.97 2.88
N ARG A 616 9.12 3.75 3.79
CA ARG A 616 8.64 4.73 4.79
C ARG A 616 9.47 4.68 6.08
N ALA A 617 9.98 3.52 6.47
CA ALA A 617 10.92 3.39 7.59
C ALA A 617 12.27 4.04 7.27
N ASP A 618 12.77 3.89 6.03
CA ASP A 618 13.99 4.54 5.54
C ASP A 618 13.94 6.06 5.73
N ARG A 619 12.78 6.66 5.39
CA ARG A 619 12.50 8.09 5.61
C ARG A 619 12.54 8.46 7.09
N VAL A 620 11.85 7.72 7.97
CA VAL A 620 11.84 8.01 9.41
C VAL A 620 13.26 7.96 9.99
N HIS A 621 14.09 7.03 9.53
CA HIS A 621 15.48 6.94 9.97
C HIS A 621 16.34 8.11 9.46
N GLN A 622 16.22 8.51 8.19
CA GLN A 622 16.97 9.66 7.65
C GLN A 622 16.50 11.02 8.18
N GLU A 623 15.20 11.21 8.44
CA GLU A 623 14.66 12.43 9.07
C GLU A 623 15.08 12.56 10.55
N GLY A 624 15.36 11.44 11.23
CA GLY A 624 15.93 11.42 12.58
C GLY A 624 17.47 11.55 12.62
N ALA A 625 18.18 10.98 11.66
CA ALA A 625 19.64 10.92 11.60
C ALA A 625 20.26 12.09 10.83
N GLY A 626 20.18 13.29 11.40
CA GLY A 626 20.83 14.49 10.85
C GLY A 626 22.36 14.32 10.74
N HIS A 627 22.84 14.06 9.51
CA HIS A 627 24.18 13.53 9.19
C HIS A 627 24.45 12.15 9.80
N GLN A 628 24.18 11.09 9.02
CA GLN A 628 24.94 9.85 9.14
C GLN A 628 26.35 10.06 8.57
N SER A 629 27.37 9.67 9.34
CA SER A 629 28.76 9.61 8.91
C SER A 629 29.26 8.17 9.01
N GLY A 630 29.87 7.63 7.95
CA GLY A 630 30.16 6.20 7.80
C GLY A 630 31.28 5.59 8.67
N GLU A 631 31.23 5.79 9.99
CA GLU A 631 32.29 5.43 10.96
C GLU A 631 32.18 4.01 11.55
N GLN A 632 31.08 3.28 11.30
CA GLN A 632 30.98 1.84 11.58
C GLN A 632 30.62 1.10 10.29
N ARG A 633 31.51 0.23 9.83
CA ARG A 633 31.32 -0.62 8.64
C ARG A 633 31.56 -2.07 8.99
N GLN A 634 30.58 -2.92 8.70
CA GLN A 634 30.75 -4.37 8.82
C GLN A 634 31.44 -4.93 7.57
N ARG A 635 32.33 -5.90 7.74
CA ARG A 635 32.85 -6.74 6.64
C ARG A 635 32.27 -8.14 6.77
N SER A 636 31.53 -8.57 5.75
CA SER A 636 31.18 -9.99 5.57
C SER A 636 32.38 -10.71 4.96
N GLU A 637 33.29 -11.21 5.78
CA GLU A 637 34.55 -11.80 5.28
C GLU A 637 34.31 -13.21 4.71
N LEU A 638 34.54 -13.37 3.40
CA LEU A 638 34.61 -14.68 2.74
C LEU A 638 35.95 -15.35 3.10
N ALA A 639 35.95 -16.16 4.16
CA ALA A 639 37.15 -16.78 4.70
C ALA A 639 37.69 -17.94 3.82
N LEU A 640 38.57 -17.62 2.87
CA LEU A 640 39.44 -18.60 2.20
C LEU A 640 40.72 -18.82 3.04
N HIS A 641 40.65 -19.67 4.06
CA HIS A 641 41.81 -20.00 4.89
C HIS A 641 42.74 -21.02 4.22
N GLU A 642 43.95 -20.59 3.87
CA GLU A 642 45.10 -21.48 3.69
C GLU A 642 45.81 -21.65 5.04
N ASP A 643 46.02 -22.89 5.48
CA ASP A 643 46.62 -23.20 6.78
C ASP A 643 48.16 -23.25 6.72
N ARG A 644 48.84 -22.53 7.63
CA ARG A 644 50.31 -22.39 7.64
C ARG A 644 50.89 -22.23 9.04
N ASP A 645 50.96 -23.32 9.80
CA ASP A 645 51.79 -23.39 11.01
C ASP A 645 53.12 -24.15 10.76
N ARG A 646 54.23 -23.41 10.66
CA ARG A 646 55.61 -23.87 10.96
C ARG A 646 56.62 -22.71 11.01
N ARG A 647 57.68 -22.91 11.79
CA ARG A 647 58.68 -21.89 12.20
C ARG A 647 59.97 -21.90 11.33
N PRO A 648 60.85 -20.87 11.43
CA PRO A 648 61.76 -20.49 10.34
C PRO A 648 63.16 -21.13 10.38
N GLY A 649 63.91 -20.93 9.30
CA GLY A 649 65.36 -21.19 9.16
C GLY A 649 65.96 -20.34 8.04
N ASP A 650 67.25 -20.01 8.15
CA ASP A 650 67.98 -19.02 7.33
C ASP A 650 68.69 -19.58 6.07
N VAL A 651 69.36 -18.67 5.35
CA VAL A 651 70.57 -18.85 4.48
C VAL A 651 70.40 -18.89 2.94
N GLN A 652 70.63 -17.70 2.35
CA GLN A 652 71.46 -17.35 1.16
C GLN A 652 71.29 -18.02 -0.24
N GLY A 653 71.30 -17.14 -1.26
CA GLY A 653 71.79 -17.41 -2.64
C GLY A 653 70.72 -17.61 -3.73
N GLY A 654 70.80 -17.03 -4.93
CA GLY A 654 71.69 -15.96 -5.44
C GLY A 654 71.75 -15.89 -6.98
N ALA A 655 71.60 -14.69 -7.57
CA ALA A 655 71.66 -14.37 -9.02
C ALA A 655 70.60 -15.10 -9.92
N GLU A 656 70.26 -14.72 -11.17
CA GLU A 656 70.19 -13.45 -11.93
C GLU A 656 69.22 -13.68 -13.12
N SER A 657 68.69 -12.72 -13.91
CA SER A 657 68.74 -11.24 -14.00
C SER A 657 67.35 -10.76 -14.54
N GLY A 658 67.05 -9.54 -15.02
CA GLY A 658 67.81 -8.31 -15.26
C GLY A 658 66.93 -7.23 -15.91
N GLY A 659 67.43 -5.99 -16.06
CA GLY A 659 66.77 -4.88 -16.79
C GLY A 659 66.13 -3.78 -15.93
N ALA A 660 66.55 -2.52 -16.13
CA ALA A 660 66.15 -1.39 -15.28
C ALA A 660 65.71 -0.12 -16.06
N ARG A 661 64.56 0.44 -15.63
CA ARG A 661 64.30 1.83 -15.13
C ARG A 661 65.29 2.99 -15.49
N PRO A 662 64.89 4.29 -15.32
CA PRO A 662 63.56 4.93 -15.21
C PRO A 662 63.43 6.29 -15.99
N GLY A 663 62.33 7.05 -15.80
CA GLY A 663 62.32 8.50 -16.08
C GLY A 663 61.00 9.24 -15.84
N GLN A 664 60.92 10.08 -14.79
CA GLN A 664 59.83 11.07 -14.59
C GLN A 664 60.22 12.45 -15.13
N ARG A 665 59.24 13.26 -15.59
CA ARG A 665 59.33 14.75 -15.58
C ARG A 665 57.96 15.41 -15.40
N HIS A 666 57.92 16.47 -14.59
CA HIS A 666 56.83 17.47 -14.58
C HIS A 666 56.92 18.41 -15.79
N TYR A 667 55.85 19.16 -16.07
CA TYR A 667 55.97 20.47 -16.73
C TYR A 667 54.92 21.49 -16.25
N GLN A 668 55.35 22.74 -16.06
CA GLN A 668 54.50 23.92 -15.81
C GLN A 668 54.53 24.85 -17.05
N ARG A 669 53.50 25.67 -17.25
CA ARG A 669 53.64 26.95 -17.98
C ARG A 669 52.85 28.08 -17.28
N ARG A 670 53.29 29.32 -17.46
CA ARG A 670 52.77 30.56 -16.86
C ARG A 670 52.48 31.62 -17.95
N ALA A 671 51.57 32.55 -17.62
CA ALA A 671 51.41 33.98 -17.98
C ALA A 671 52.13 34.58 -19.23
N GLY A 672 51.62 35.64 -19.89
CA GLY A 672 50.53 36.61 -19.65
C GLY A 672 50.59 37.66 -20.80
N PRO A 673 50.25 38.97 -20.66
CA PRO A 673 49.54 39.76 -19.61
C PRO A 673 48.23 40.40 -20.17
N GLY A 674 47.46 41.30 -19.54
CA GLY A 674 47.36 41.79 -18.15
C GLY A 674 46.79 43.24 -18.01
N ARG A 675 46.25 43.59 -16.82
CA ARG A 675 45.76 44.94 -16.35
C ARG A 675 44.41 45.46 -16.92
N ARG A 676 43.72 46.46 -16.32
CA ARG A 676 43.22 46.66 -14.91
C ARG A 676 42.28 47.92 -14.82
N ARG A 677 41.28 47.90 -13.92
CA ARG A 677 40.57 49.04 -13.21
C ARG A 677 39.37 49.81 -13.85
N HIS A 678 38.25 49.76 -13.09
CA HIS A 678 37.33 50.84 -12.59
C HIS A 678 36.28 51.63 -13.42
N ARG A 679 35.07 51.66 -12.81
CA ARG A 679 34.06 52.75 -12.62
C ARG A 679 33.09 53.17 -13.74
N GLN A 680 31.80 53.15 -13.36
CA GLN A 680 30.69 54.13 -13.58
C GLN A 680 30.48 54.78 -14.97
N GLY A 681 29.27 54.65 -15.55
CA GLY A 681 28.88 55.40 -16.75
C GLY A 681 27.46 55.14 -17.30
N THR A 682 26.45 55.77 -16.69
CA THR A 682 25.07 56.06 -17.15
C THR A 682 24.62 55.89 -18.63
N ARG A 683 23.37 55.40 -18.79
CA ARG A 683 22.34 55.69 -19.84
C ARG A 683 22.63 55.30 -21.32
N GLY A 684 21.65 54.85 -22.11
CA GLY A 684 20.24 54.50 -21.82
C GLY A 684 19.32 54.57 -23.07
N LEU A 685 18.03 54.23 -22.90
CA LEU A 685 16.94 54.26 -23.91
C LEU A 685 17.08 53.16 -25.01
N LEU A 686 16.04 52.58 -25.63
CA LEU A 686 14.56 52.76 -25.66
C LEU A 686 13.90 51.35 -25.52
N GLY A 687 12.62 51.16 -25.14
CA GLY A 687 11.57 52.06 -24.68
C GLY A 687 10.22 51.32 -24.51
N GLU A 688 9.39 51.76 -23.56
CA GLU A 688 7.95 51.42 -23.40
C GLU A 688 7.12 52.65 -23.84
N PRO A 689 5.80 52.59 -24.20
CA PRO A 689 4.74 52.17 -23.25
C PRO A 689 3.35 51.64 -23.77
N GLN A 690 2.68 50.86 -22.91
CA GLN A 690 1.21 50.85 -22.63
C GLN A 690 0.16 50.26 -23.63
N PRO A 691 -1.09 49.91 -23.18
CA PRO A 691 -1.94 48.87 -23.80
C PRO A 691 -3.33 49.33 -24.31
N MET A 692 -4.13 48.42 -24.91
CA MET A 692 -5.57 48.64 -25.09
C MET A 692 -6.49 47.39 -25.06
N LYS A 693 -7.35 47.33 -24.03
CA LYS A 693 -8.76 46.85 -23.95
C LYS A 693 -9.25 45.70 -24.86
N THR A 694 -9.83 44.68 -24.23
CA THR A 694 -10.97 43.90 -24.77
C THR A 694 -12.04 43.71 -23.70
N ARG A 695 -13.33 43.64 -24.08
CA ARG A 695 -14.48 43.47 -23.17
C ARG A 695 -14.90 42.01 -23.06
N PHE A 696 -15.39 41.59 -21.90
CA PHE A 696 -16.25 40.40 -21.73
C PHE A 696 -17.48 40.73 -20.87
N SER A 697 -18.58 40.02 -21.10
CA SER A 697 -19.93 40.42 -20.64
C SER A 697 -20.23 40.04 -19.18
N LEU A 698 -21.02 40.89 -18.51
CA LEU A 698 -21.22 40.89 -17.06
C LEU A 698 -22.24 39.85 -16.52
N THR A 699 -22.63 38.84 -17.30
CA THR A 699 -23.80 37.99 -17.01
C THR A 699 -23.51 36.71 -16.22
N LEU A 700 -22.25 36.27 -16.10
CA LEU A 700 -21.93 35.00 -15.42
C LEU A 700 -21.75 35.13 -13.90
N ALA A 701 -21.29 36.29 -13.41
CA ALA A 701 -20.96 36.50 -11.99
C ALA A 701 -22.17 36.36 -11.05
N ALA A 702 -23.36 36.79 -11.48
CA ALA A 702 -24.58 36.72 -10.68
C ALA A 702 -25.05 35.26 -10.44
N ALA A 703 -24.85 34.37 -11.41
CA ALA A 703 -25.24 32.96 -11.31
C ALA A 703 -24.36 32.20 -10.31
N VAL A 704 -23.04 32.45 -10.33
CA VAL A 704 -22.08 31.82 -9.40
C VAL A 704 -22.36 32.23 -7.96
N ALA A 705 -22.67 33.50 -7.71
CA ALA A 705 -23.04 33.98 -6.37
C ALA A 705 -24.31 33.29 -5.82
N ALA A 706 -25.35 33.13 -6.63
CA ALA A 706 -26.59 32.49 -6.21
C ALA A 706 -26.40 31.00 -5.84
N VAL A 707 -25.62 30.26 -6.64
CA VAL A 707 -25.33 28.84 -6.37
C VAL A 707 -24.43 28.67 -5.15
N ALA A 708 -23.43 29.53 -4.96
CA ALA A 708 -22.56 29.51 -3.78
C ALA A 708 -23.34 29.73 -2.48
N ILE A 709 -24.32 30.66 -2.47
CA ILE A 709 -25.17 30.92 -1.30
C ILE A 709 -26.06 29.70 -0.99
N GLY A 710 -26.67 29.07 -2.01
CA GLY A 710 -27.54 27.90 -1.82
C GLY A 710 -26.79 26.62 -1.39
N ALA A 711 -25.60 26.37 -1.95
CA ALA A 711 -24.74 25.27 -1.50
C ALA A 711 -24.17 25.53 -0.09
N GLY A 712 -23.82 26.79 0.20
CA GLY A 712 -23.37 27.24 1.52
C GLY A 712 -24.41 26.95 2.59
N THR A 713 -25.66 27.42 2.45
CA THR A 713 -26.69 27.22 3.48
C THR A 713 -27.01 25.75 3.75
N LEU A 714 -27.05 24.90 2.72
CA LEU A 714 -27.25 23.46 2.91
C LEU A 714 -26.05 22.77 3.61
N ALA A 715 -24.81 23.13 3.25
CA ALA A 715 -23.61 22.61 3.91
C ALA A 715 -23.49 23.09 5.37
N THR A 716 -23.80 24.36 5.64
CA THR A 716 -23.83 24.92 7.01
C THR A 716 -24.86 24.18 7.87
N VAL A 717 -26.10 24.03 7.40
CA VAL A 717 -27.16 23.31 8.16
C VAL A 717 -26.75 21.86 8.45
N ALA A 718 -26.15 21.16 7.48
CA ALA A 718 -25.67 19.78 7.69
C ALA A 718 -24.54 19.70 8.73
N ALA A 719 -23.56 20.62 8.67
CA ALA A 719 -22.43 20.64 9.60
C ALA A 719 -22.84 21.06 11.04
N THR A 720 -23.85 21.92 11.18
CA THR A 720 -24.40 22.32 12.50
C THR A 720 -25.32 21.25 13.14
N HIS A 721 -25.64 20.17 12.43
CA HIS A 721 -26.48 19.07 12.94
C HIS A 721 -25.72 17.75 13.15
N VAL A 722 -24.38 17.76 13.08
CA VAL A 722 -23.57 16.65 13.56
C VAL A 722 -23.63 16.59 15.09
N SER A 723 -24.05 15.45 15.65
CA SER A 723 -24.11 15.22 17.09
C SER A 723 -22.75 14.83 17.67
N ASN A 724 -22.54 15.09 18.97
CA ASN A 724 -21.31 14.70 19.66
C ASN A 724 -21.03 13.20 19.49
N ALA A 725 -22.02 12.32 19.64
CA ALA A 725 -21.83 10.87 19.44
C ALA A 725 -21.31 10.47 18.05
N GLN A 726 -21.50 11.30 17.01
CA GLN A 726 -20.89 11.09 15.69
C GLN A 726 -19.46 11.64 15.62
N ILE A 727 -19.18 12.73 16.34
CA ILE A 727 -17.83 13.28 16.50
C ILE A 727 -16.97 12.33 17.33
N ASP A 728 -17.50 11.77 18.42
CA ASP A 728 -16.86 10.77 19.28
C ASP A 728 -16.55 9.47 18.50
N ASP A 729 -17.48 9.03 17.65
CA ASP A 729 -17.28 7.92 16.70
C ASP A 729 -16.14 8.21 15.72
N TRP A 730 -16.11 9.41 15.12
CA TRP A 730 -15.02 9.81 14.22
C TRP A 730 -13.70 10.05 14.97
N GLN A 731 -13.74 10.44 16.24
CA GLN A 731 -12.56 10.58 17.09
C GLN A 731 -11.97 9.20 17.39
N MET A 732 -12.78 8.24 17.86
CA MET A 732 -12.32 6.87 18.12
C MET A 732 -11.80 6.22 16.84
N GLN A 733 -12.51 6.31 15.71
CA GLN A 733 -12.02 5.78 14.43
C GLN A 733 -10.74 6.51 13.98
N GLY A 734 -10.67 7.82 14.15
CA GLY A 734 -9.51 8.66 13.82
C GLY A 734 -8.26 8.27 14.61
N SER A 735 -8.34 8.22 15.94
CA SER A 735 -7.19 7.91 16.81
C SER A 735 -6.81 6.42 16.80
N SER A 736 -7.71 5.50 16.43
CA SER A 736 -7.39 4.06 16.36
C SER A 736 -6.93 3.58 14.98
N THR A 737 -7.30 4.27 13.90
CA THR A 737 -6.99 3.82 12.52
C THR A 737 -6.29 4.86 11.65
N HIS A 738 -6.30 6.14 12.03
CA HIS A 738 -5.92 7.29 11.18
C HIS A 738 -6.53 7.27 9.77
N ALA A 739 -7.68 6.61 9.59
CA ALA A 739 -8.36 6.55 8.31
C ALA A 739 -8.76 7.95 7.82
N ALA A 740 -8.54 8.24 6.55
CA ALA A 740 -8.79 9.57 5.97
C ALA A 740 -10.27 10.02 6.11
N SER A 741 -11.23 9.09 6.14
CA SER A 741 -12.67 9.39 6.27
C SER A 741 -13.04 10.09 7.59
N PRO A 742 -12.84 9.51 8.79
CA PRO A 742 -13.12 10.20 10.05
C PRO A 742 -12.32 11.49 10.20
N VAL A 743 -11.02 11.49 9.88
CA VAL A 743 -10.17 12.70 9.93
C VAL A 743 -10.72 13.81 9.03
N TRP A 744 -11.12 13.49 7.79
CA TRP A 744 -11.69 14.47 6.86
C TRP A 744 -13.05 14.99 7.31
N ARG A 745 -13.90 14.14 7.91
CA ARG A 745 -15.18 14.58 8.50
C ARG A 745 -14.95 15.54 9.67
N LEU A 746 -14.02 15.22 10.57
CA LEU A 746 -13.62 16.12 11.65
C LEU A 746 -13.07 17.45 11.10
N ARG A 747 -12.15 17.41 10.11
CA ARG A 747 -11.64 18.62 9.40
C ARG A 747 -12.76 19.47 8.81
N LEU A 748 -13.72 18.85 8.10
CA LEU A 748 -14.85 19.56 7.49
C LEU A 748 -15.76 20.20 8.55
N THR A 749 -16.15 19.44 9.58
CA THR A 749 -17.09 19.89 10.61
C THR A 749 -16.45 20.94 11.54
N ALA A 750 -15.14 20.84 11.81
CA ALA A 750 -14.36 21.87 12.51
C ALA A 750 -14.19 23.16 11.70
N ALA A 751 -14.02 23.06 10.37
CA ALA A 751 -13.95 24.20 9.46
C ALA A 751 -15.28 24.97 9.36
N PHE A 752 -16.41 24.28 9.53
CA PHE A 752 -17.74 24.91 9.70
C PHE A 752 -18.03 25.39 11.14
N GLY A 753 -17.04 25.40 12.03
CA GLY A 753 -17.12 26.06 13.34
C GLY A 753 -17.66 25.20 14.48
N ASN A 754 -17.80 23.89 14.32
CA ASN A 754 -18.17 22.99 15.41
C ASN A 754 -16.96 22.77 16.34
N THR A 755 -17.04 23.26 17.59
CA THR A 755 -15.94 23.19 18.56
C THR A 755 -15.59 21.75 18.95
N ALA A 756 -16.58 20.89 19.20
CA ALA A 756 -16.32 19.49 19.57
C ALA A 756 -15.61 18.74 18.44
N ALA A 757 -15.99 18.99 17.18
CA ALA A 757 -15.28 18.42 16.03
C ALA A 757 -13.85 18.97 15.88
N ARG A 758 -13.58 20.19 16.35
CA ARG A 758 -12.23 20.80 16.38
C ARG A 758 -11.37 20.22 17.50
N GLU A 759 -11.95 19.98 18.68
CA GLU A 759 -11.27 19.30 19.81
C GLU A 759 -10.94 17.85 19.44
N ALA A 760 -11.92 17.09 18.95
CA ALA A 760 -11.71 15.73 18.43
C ALA A 760 -10.68 15.66 17.29
N LEU A 761 -10.66 16.66 16.39
CA LEU A 761 -9.62 16.75 15.37
C LEU A 761 -8.23 17.00 15.97
N ALA A 762 -8.13 17.89 16.96
CA ALA A 762 -6.87 18.22 17.61
C ALA A 762 -6.29 17.00 18.34
N ASP A 763 -7.12 16.21 19.01
CA ASP A 763 -6.74 14.92 19.60
C ASP A 763 -6.21 13.93 18.56
N VAL A 764 -6.99 13.65 17.50
CA VAL A 764 -6.63 12.68 16.45
C VAL A 764 -5.33 13.06 15.73
N LEU A 765 -5.09 14.36 15.52
CA LEU A 765 -3.87 14.84 14.88
C LEU A 765 -2.69 14.88 15.85
N ALA A 766 -2.88 15.29 17.11
CA ALA A 766 -1.84 15.27 18.14
C ALA A 766 -1.38 13.82 18.48
N SER A 767 -2.26 12.83 18.34
CA SER A 767 -1.91 11.41 18.48
C SER A 767 -1.33 10.76 17.21
N SER A 768 -1.27 11.47 16.07
CA SER A 768 -0.87 10.89 14.79
C SER A 768 0.58 10.37 14.78
N ALA A 769 0.83 9.33 13.98
CA ALA A 769 2.19 8.89 13.64
C ALA A 769 2.94 9.90 12.73
N GLN A 770 2.24 10.81 12.06
CA GLN A 770 2.84 11.81 11.15
C GLN A 770 3.23 13.10 11.90
N LEU A 771 4.46 13.59 11.70
CA LEU A 771 4.97 14.76 12.42
C LEU A 771 4.20 16.05 12.10
N ASP A 772 3.85 16.27 10.84
CA ASP A 772 3.13 17.49 10.44
C ASP A 772 1.67 17.47 10.90
N GLU A 773 1.04 16.30 11.02
CA GLU A 773 -0.26 16.18 11.69
C GLU A 773 -0.13 16.45 13.19
N ARG A 774 0.89 15.94 13.89
CA ARG A 774 1.11 16.29 15.31
C ARG A 774 1.33 17.80 15.50
N ARG A 775 2.03 18.46 14.58
CA ARG A 775 2.20 19.92 14.57
C ARG A 775 0.87 20.65 14.38
N GLU A 776 0.04 20.18 13.45
CA GLU A 776 -1.30 20.72 13.21
C GLU A 776 -2.24 20.49 14.42
N GLY A 777 -2.20 19.32 15.06
CA GLY A 777 -2.97 19.01 16.26
C GLY A 777 -2.60 19.92 17.44
N VAL A 778 -1.31 20.16 17.67
CA VAL A 778 -0.83 21.13 18.67
C VAL A 778 -1.28 22.56 18.32
N GLU A 779 -1.27 22.96 17.04
CA GLU A 779 -1.69 24.30 16.62
C GLU A 779 -3.21 24.50 16.69
N LEU A 780 -4.00 23.49 16.38
CA LEU A 780 -5.45 23.48 16.65
C LEU A 780 -5.72 23.56 18.16
N TYR A 781 -4.93 22.88 18.98
CA TYR A 781 -5.00 23.02 20.43
C TYR A 781 -4.63 24.43 20.91
N ARG A 782 -3.65 25.12 20.30
CA ARG A 782 -3.39 26.55 20.56
C ARG A 782 -4.58 27.42 20.23
N GLN A 783 -5.24 27.18 19.09
CA GLN A 783 -6.42 27.94 18.67
C GLN A 783 -7.59 27.73 19.64
N LEU A 784 -7.90 26.48 20.01
CA LEU A 784 -8.91 26.15 21.03
C LEU A 784 -8.59 26.75 22.41
N ALA A 785 -7.31 26.76 22.79
CA ALA A 785 -6.85 27.36 24.04
C ALA A 785 -6.97 28.90 24.04
N LEU A 786 -6.75 29.55 22.89
CA LEU A 786 -7.00 30.98 22.66
C LEU A 786 -8.50 31.32 22.64
N ASP A 787 -9.32 30.46 22.04
CA ASP A 787 -10.80 30.54 22.05
C ASP A 787 -11.39 30.37 23.47
N GLY A 788 -10.57 29.97 24.45
CA GLY A 788 -10.91 29.93 25.87
C GLY A 788 -11.40 28.58 26.40
N ALA A 789 -11.42 27.54 25.55
CA ALA A 789 -11.91 26.21 25.90
C ALA A 789 -11.12 25.60 27.09
N PRO A 790 -11.76 25.30 28.24
CA PRO A 790 -11.04 24.89 29.46
C PRO A 790 -10.22 23.60 29.30
N GLY A 791 -10.80 22.59 28.64
CA GLY A 791 -10.12 21.31 28.39
C GLY A 791 -8.91 21.47 27.47
N ALA A 792 -9.07 22.23 26.38
CA ALA A 792 -7.98 22.51 25.45
C ALA A 792 -6.78 23.22 26.08
N GLN A 793 -7.01 24.19 26.98
CA GLN A 793 -5.92 24.85 27.71
C GLN A 793 -5.13 23.85 28.58
N ALA A 794 -5.83 22.98 29.31
CA ALA A 794 -5.19 21.99 30.15
C ALA A 794 -4.45 20.90 29.32
N THR A 795 -5.07 20.41 28.24
CA THR A 795 -4.47 19.39 27.37
C THR A 795 -3.28 19.93 26.58
N LEU A 796 -3.37 21.12 25.98
CA LEU A 796 -2.23 21.80 25.36
C LEU A 796 -1.09 22.00 26.37
N GLY A 797 -1.42 22.44 27.58
CA GLY A 797 -0.45 22.58 28.67
C GLY A 797 0.31 21.27 28.97
N ARG A 798 -0.40 20.13 28.97
CA ARG A 798 0.17 18.79 29.17
C ARG A 798 0.95 18.27 27.95
N LEU A 799 0.48 18.52 26.72
CA LEU A 799 1.20 18.18 25.48
C LEU A 799 2.54 18.91 25.40
N LEU A 800 2.56 20.21 25.72
CA LEU A 800 3.78 21.02 25.74
C LEU A 800 4.69 20.71 26.93
N LEU A 801 4.16 20.20 28.04
CA LEU A 801 4.94 19.73 29.19
C LEU A 801 5.71 18.43 28.86
N ARG A 802 5.06 17.49 28.16
CA ARG A 802 5.62 16.17 27.85
C ARG A 802 6.42 16.17 26.55
N GLY A 803 6.09 17.07 25.62
CA GLY A 803 6.47 16.96 24.22
C GLY A 803 5.67 15.86 23.49
N LEU A 804 5.90 15.76 22.19
CA LEU A 804 5.41 14.68 21.33
C LEU A 804 6.57 14.18 20.45
N PRO A 805 6.48 13.02 19.78
CA PRO A 805 7.54 12.55 18.89
C PRO A 805 7.87 13.62 17.82
N GLY A 806 9.11 14.10 17.77
CA GLY A 806 9.55 15.18 16.88
C GLY A 806 9.05 16.60 17.23
N ILE A 807 8.39 16.80 18.37
CA ILE A 807 8.01 18.11 18.92
C ILE A 807 8.53 18.19 20.36
N ALA A 808 9.65 18.90 20.56
CA ALA A 808 10.25 19.06 21.88
C ALA A 808 9.30 19.79 22.86
N PRO A 809 9.41 19.53 24.18
CA PRO A 809 8.64 20.25 25.19
C PRO A 809 8.87 21.76 25.15
N ASP A 810 7.80 22.54 25.33
CA ASP A 810 7.88 23.98 25.65
C ASP A 810 7.28 24.21 27.03
N TYR A 811 8.15 24.20 28.04
CA TYR A 811 7.77 24.43 29.43
C TYR A 811 7.26 25.87 29.70
N ALA A 812 7.69 26.85 28.89
CA ALA A 812 7.32 28.25 29.08
C ALA A 812 5.91 28.51 28.56
N GLU A 813 5.56 27.94 27.40
CA GLU A 813 4.19 27.93 26.87
C GLU A 813 3.28 26.97 27.66
N SER A 814 3.75 25.78 28.05
CA SER A 814 3.02 24.83 28.90
C SER A 814 2.46 25.51 30.15
N ARG A 815 3.31 26.19 30.93
CA ARG A 815 2.90 26.98 32.10
C ARG A 815 1.80 27.99 31.79
N ARG A 816 1.89 28.68 30.64
CA ARG A 816 0.93 29.73 30.23
C ARG A 816 -0.48 29.16 30.08
N TRP A 817 -0.60 27.90 29.69
CA TRP A 817 -1.89 27.23 29.48
C TRP A 817 -2.36 26.42 30.70
N LEU A 818 -1.44 25.85 31.48
CA LEU A 818 -1.77 25.18 32.75
C LEU A 818 -2.24 26.17 33.84
N ALA A 819 -1.64 27.36 33.93
CA ALA A 819 -1.95 28.34 34.99
C ALA A 819 -3.43 28.79 35.00
N PRO A 820 -4.09 29.10 33.86
CA PRO A 820 -5.53 29.33 33.82
C PRO A 820 -6.38 28.10 34.19
N ALA A 821 -5.95 26.88 33.86
CA ALA A 821 -6.67 25.66 34.20
C ALA A 821 -6.66 25.37 35.72
N ALA A 822 -5.50 25.52 36.37
CA ALA A 822 -5.34 25.33 37.82
C ALA A 822 -5.95 26.45 38.68
N LEU A 823 -6.40 27.56 38.07
CA LEU A 823 -7.08 28.69 38.73
C LEU A 823 -8.60 28.69 38.54
N ARG A 824 -9.17 27.79 37.74
CA ARG A 824 -10.62 27.62 37.65
C ARG A 824 -11.18 26.97 38.91
N GLU A 825 -12.48 27.14 39.12
CA GLU A 825 -13.26 26.42 40.13
C GLU A 825 -14.40 25.65 39.42
N PRO A 826 -14.49 24.31 39.56
CA PRO A 826 -13.54 23.44 40.26
C PRO A 826 -12.16 23.42 39.59
N VAL A 827 -11.12 23.20 40.40
CA VAL A 827 -9.71 23.16 39.99
C VAL A 827 -9.41 21.93 39.13
N ASP A 828 -8.73 22.10 37.98
CA ASP A 828 -8.04 20.97 37.33
C ASP A 828 -6.86 20.56 38.21
N ALA A 829 -7.07 19.50 39.00
CA ALA A 829 -6.09 18.99 39.95
C ALA A 829 -4.81 18.47 39.27
N GLN A 830 -4.92 17.94 38.04
CA GLN A 830 -3.76 17.51 37.27
C GLN A 830 -2.96 18.73 36.78
N ALA A 831 -3.62 19.75 36.23
CA ALA A 831 -2.93 20.98 35.80
C ALA A 831 -2.26 21.71 36.98
N ALA A 832 -2.86 21.67 38.18
CA ALA A 832 -2.24 22.18 39.39
C ALA A 832 -0.98 21.36 39.78
N TYR A 833 -1.04 20.02 39.72
CA TYR A 833 0.12 19.16 39.98
C TYR A 833 1.24 19.32 38.92
N ASP A 834 0.87 19.52 37.66
CA ASP A 834 1.78 19.78 36.55
C ASP A 834 2.51 21.12 36.75
N LEU A 835 1.82 22.18 37.21
CA LEU A 835 2.46 23.44 37.63
C LEU A 835 3.38 23.25 38.84
N ALA A 836 2.98 22.47 39.84
CA ALA A 836 3.82 22.16 40.99
C ALA A 836 5.16 21.52 40.54
N THR A 837 5.10 20.64 39.55
CA THR A 837 6.27 20.01 38.92
C THR A 837 7.14 21.03 38.20
N LEU A 838 6.55 21.94 37.41
CA LEU A 838 7.29 23.01 36.72
C LEU A 838 8.05 23.92 37.70
N TYR A 839 7.39 24.39 38.77
CA TYR A 839 8.01 25.25 39.78
C TYR A 839 9.02 24.51 40.69
N ARG A 840 8.79 23.24 41.03
CA ARG A 840 9.74 22.41 41.81
C ARG A 840 11.04 22.17 41.05
N ASN A 841 10.95 21.95 39.74
CA ASN A 841 12.10 21.54 38.92
C ASN A 841 12.78 22.70 38.17
N GLY A 842 12.14 23.88 38.07
CA GLY A 842 12.67 25.01 37.29
C GLY A 842 12.49 24.85 35.78
N TYR A 843 11.47 24.12 35.35
CA TYR A 843 11.20 23.88 33.93
C TYR A 843 10.49 25.11 33.33
N GLY A 844 11.17 25.86 32.46
CA GLY A 844 10.64 27.10 31.86
C GLY A 844 10.45 28.26 32.84
N VAL A 845 10.90 28.11 34.09
CA VAL A 845 10.78 29.09 35.18
C VAL A 845 12.01 29.04 36.10
N ALA A 846 12.23 30.10 36.88
CA ALA A 846 13.04 29.98 38.08
C ALA A 846 12.37 28.97 39.03
N ARG A 847 13.17 28.11 39.66
CA ARG A 847 12.69 27.17 40.68
C ARG A 847 12.13 27.94 41.88
N ASP A 848 10.91 27.61 42.26
CA ASP A 848 10.22 28.19 43.42
C ASP A 848 9.52 27.07 44.20
N ASN A 849 10.12 26.69 45.33
CA ASN A 849 9.58 25.65 46.19
C ASN A 849 8.27 26.07 46.88
N ALA A 850 8.05 27.37 47.12
CA ALA A 850 6.85 27.86 47.80
C ALA A 850 5.63 27.86 46.85
N LEU A 851 5.83 28.29 45.60
CA LEU A 851 4.83 28.11 44.54
C LEU A 851 4.59 26.63 44.24
N ALA A 852 5.63 25.80 44.21
CA ALA A 852 5.46 24.35 44.05
C ALA A 852 4.55 23.73 45.12
N ILE A 853 4.78 24.06 46.40
CA ILE A 853 3.94 23.61 47.51
C ILE A 853 2.52 24.20 47.45
N HIS A 854 2.36 25.46 47.03
CA HIS A 854 1.03 26.06 46.83
C HIS A 854 0.20 25.26 45.80
N TRP A 855 0.78 25.00 44.62
CA TRP A 855 0.10 24.26 43.56
C TRP A 855 -0.12 22.78 43.92
N LEU A 856 0.85 22.14 44.58
CA LEU A 856 0.72 20.77 45.09
C LEU A 856 -0.40 20.66 46.13
N THR A 857 -0.51 21.63 47.03
CA THR A 857 -1.58 21.70 48.04
C THR A 857 -2.94 21.86 47.37
N ARG A 858 -3.05 22.73 46.36
CA ARG A 858 -4.29 22.91 45.59
C ARG A 858 -4.69 21.63 44.85
N ALA A 859 -3.74 20.93 44.22
CA ALA A 859 -3.98 19.65 43.57
C ALA A 859 -4.43 18.54 44.56
N ALA A 860 -3.81 18.48 45.74
CA ALA A 860 -4.15 17.53 46.79
C ALA A 860 -5.55 17.79 47.37
N GLN A 861 -5.90 19.07 47.61
CA GLN A 861 -7.23 19.51 48.02
C GLN A 861 -8.30 19.25 46.96
N ALA A 862 -7.96 19.40 45.67
CA ALA A 862 -8.81 19.08 44.54
C ALA A 862 -8.91 17.56 44.23
N GLY A 863 -8.27 16.71 45.04
CA GLY A 863 -8.52 15.26 45.05
C GLY A 863 -7.49 14.38 44.33
N LEU A 864 -6.43 14.93 43.71
CA LEU A 864 -5.48 14.10 42.95
C LEU A 864 -4.63 13.21 43.89
N PRO A 865 -4.71 11.86 43.83
CA PRO A 865 -4.06 10.99 44.82
C PRO A 865 -2.54 11.14 44.84
N LEU A 866 -1.91 11.29 43.66
CA LEU A 866 -0.47 11.50 43.53
C LEU A 866 0.00 12.82 44.18
N ALA A 867 -0.83 13.87 44.13
CA ALA A 867 -0.54 15.12 44.82
C ALA A 867 -0.70 14.98 46.34
N GLN A 868 -1.72 14.24 46.79
CA GLN A 868 -1.93 13.95 48.22
C GLN A 868 -0.76 13.12 48.80
N PHE A 869 -0.30 12.09 48.08
CA PHE A 869 0.87 11.29 48.44
C PHE A 869 2.15 12.14 48.52
N GLN A 870 2.40 13.01 47.54
CA GLN A 870 3.58 13.87 47.60
C GLN A 870 3.49 14.95 48.68
N LEU A 871 2.30 15.51 48.94
CA LEU A 871 2.11 16.46 50.04
C LEU A 871 2.29 15.76 51.40
N ALA A 872 1.81 14.53 51.55
CA ALA A 872 2.06 13.69 52.72
C ALA A 872 3.58 13.48 52.94
N ASN A 873 4.34 13.26 51.87
CA ASN A 873 5.80 13.10 51.96
C ASN A 873 6.53 14.42 52.31
N GLU A 874 6.07 15.58 51.85
CA GLU A 874 6.62 16.88 52.26
C GLU A 874 6.42 17.13 53.77
N TYR A 875 5.26 16.76 54.34
CA TYR A 875 5.01 16.78 55.80
C TYR A 875 5.75 15.65 56.55
N ARG A 876 5.88 14.44 55.99
CA ARG A 876 6.58 13.31 56.62
C ARG A 876 8.07 13.58 56.78
N PHE A 877 8.72 14.10 55.74
CA PHE A 877 10.17 14.30 55.74
C PHE A 877 10.62 15.71 56.12
N GLY A 878 9.70 16.68 56.23
CA GLY A 878 10.02 18.05 56.63
C GLY A 878 10.84 18.85 55.60
N THR A 879 10.80 18.43 54.32
CA THR A 879 11.74 18.88 53.27
C THR A 879 11.50 20.34 52.86
N THR A 880 10.23 20.69 52.63
CA THR A 880 9.82 22.05 52.22
C THR A 880 8.78 22.64 53.18
N LEU A 881 7.99 21.78 53.83
CA LEU A 881 7.03 22.12 54.87
C LEU A 881 7.60 21.71 56.24
N PRO A 882 7.13 22.29 57.35
CA PRO A 882 7.41 21.77 58.69
C PRO A 882 6.99 20.30 58.79
N HIS A 883 7.76 19.49 59.51
CA HIS A 883 7.41 18.09 59.76
C HIS A 883 6.14 17.98 60.62
N ASP A 884 5.16 17.22 60.14
CA ASP A 884 3.87 16.98 60.81
C ASP A 884 3.36 15.58 60.47
N ASP A 885 3.56 14.64 61.40
CA ASP A 885 3.13 13.24 61.28
C ASP A 885 1.60 13.10 61.10
N ALA A 886 0.79 14.00 61.68
CA ALA A 886 -0.66 13.91 61.65
C ALA A 886 -1.24 14.40 60.31
N LEU A 887 -0.69 15.49 59.75
CA LEU A 887 -1.01 15.93 58.39
C LEU A 887 -0.45 14.95 57.35
N ALA A 888 0.75 14.41 57.56
CA ALA A 888 1.32 13.37 56.71
C ALA A 888 0.40 12.15 56.65
N LEU A 889 -0.02 11.61 57.81
CA LEU A 889 -0.97 10.50 57.87
C LEU A 889 -2.31 10.85 57.19
N GLN A 890 -2.90 12.01 57.49
CA GLN A 890 -4.18 12.42 56.90
C GLN A 890 -4.13 12.46 55.36
N TRP A 891 -3.08 13.00 54.77
CA TRP A 891 -2.93 13.05 53.32
C TRP A 891 -2.57 11.68 52.71
N LEU A 892 -1.80 10.86 53.43
CA LEU A 892 -1.43 9.53 52.98
C LEU A 892 -2.63 8.57 52.96
N THR A 893 -3.46 8.59 54.00
CA THR A 893 -4.72 7.83 54.06
C THR A 893 -5.71 8.28 52.99
N ARG A 894 -5.76 9.58 52.64
CA ARG A 894 -6.59 10.05 51.51
C ARG A 894 -6.13 9.49 50.17
N ALA A 895 -4.82 9.47 49.92
CA ALA A 895 -4.27 8.89 48.69
C ALA A 895 -4.51 7.37 48.60
N ALA A 896 -4.35 6.65 49.71
CA ALA A 896 -4.62 5.21 49.79
C ALA A 896 -6.10 4.85 49.62
N ASN A 897 -7.00 5.64 50.22
CA ASN A 897 -8.46 5.52 50.03
C ASN A 897 -8.94 5.90 48.61
N ALA A 898 -8.04 6.43 47.78
CA ALA A 898 -8.25 6.71 46.36
C ALA A 898 -7.43 5.76 45.47
N GLU A 899 -7.18 4.54 45.95
CA GLU A 899 -6.60 3.40 45.22
C GLU A 899 -5.21 3.70 44.61
N LEU A 900 -4.38 4.52 45.29
CA LEU A 900 -2.99 4.75 44.91
C LEU A 900 -2.05 3.70 45.56
N PRO A 901 -1.41 2.81 44.78
CA PRO A 901 -0.59 1.73 45.34
C PRO A 901 0.57 2.20 46.22
N GLU A 902 1.23 3.30 45.84
CA GLU A 902 2.36 3.87 46.56
C GLU A 902 1.96 4.40 47.94
N ALA A 903 0.73 4.91 48.07
CA ALA A 903 0.19 5.35 49.36
C ALA A 903 -0.16 4.16 50.27
N ASN A 904 -0.80 3.12 49.71
CA ASN A 904 -1.05 1.88 50.45
C ASN A 904 0.26 1.23 50.92
N LEU A 905 1.26 1.08 50.05
CA LEU A 905 2.58 0.56 50.44
C LEU A 905 3.29 1.43 51.50
N ALA A 906 3.17 2.76 51.41
CA ALA A 906 3.77 3.68 52.39
C ALA A 906 3.06 3.68 53.76
N LEU A 907 1.75 3.39 53.81
CA LEU A 907 1.02 3.12 55.06
C LEU A 907 1.44 1.79 55.67
N ALA A 908 1.54 0.73 54.86
CA ALA A 908 2.02 -0.57 55.33
C ALA A 908 3.40 -0.42 56.02
N ILE A 909 4.35 0.26 55.35
CA ILE A 909 5.69 0.51 55.92
C ILE A 909 5.59 1.31 57.25
N ALA A 910 4.71 2.31 57.33
CA ALA A 910 4.51 3.08 58.56
C ALA A 910 3.93 2.23 59.70
N TYR A 911 2.94 1.37 59.44
CA TYR A 911 2.40 0.41 60.41
C TYR A 911 3.41 -0.66 60.84
N ARG A 912 4.29 -1.12 59.94
CA ARG A 912 5.36 -2.07 60.29
C ARG A 912 6.44 -1.43 61.17
N ASN A 913 6.78 -0.17 60.92
CA ASN A 913 7.87 0.51 61.60
C ASN A 913 7.43 1.23 62.89
N GLY A 914 6.17 1.67 62.98
CA GLY A 914 5.66 2.53 64.06
C GLY A 914 5.97 4.01 63.80
N GLU A 915 5.63 4.49 62.60
CA GLU A 915 5.84 5.87 62.13
C GLU A 915 4.51 6.62 61.99
N LEU A 916 4.54 7.93 61.67
CA LEU A 916 3.34 8.77 61.46
C LEU A 916 2.43 8.85 62.70
N GLY A 917 3.03 8.87 63.89
CA GLY A 917 2.32 8.75 65.18
C GLY A 917 1.59 7.42 65.43
N MET A 918 1.73 6.41 64.56
CA MET A 918 1.03 5.13 64.66
C MET A 918 1.80 4.11 65.50
N ALA A 919 1.07 3.23 66.20
CA ALA A 919 1.64 2.05 66.83
C ALA A 919 1.96 0.98 65.77
N ARG A 920 2.87 0.05 66.09
CA ARG A 920 3.17 -1.08 65.21
C ARG A 920 1.97 -2.04 65.11
N ASN A 921 1.62 -2.42 63.88
CA ASN A 921 0.53 -3.34 63.61
C ASN A 921 0.81 -4.18 62.35
N ASP A 922 1.08 -5.48 62.54
CA ASP A 922 1.39 -6.40 61.44
C ASP A 922 0.14 -6.76 60.60
N ASP A 923 -1.06 -6.73 61.18
CA ASP A 923 -2.31 -7.02 60.46
C ASP A 923 -2.63 -5.87 59.47
N GLU A 924 -2.49 -4.62 59.90
CA GLU A 924 -2.65 -3.44 59.03
C GLU A 924 -1.54 -3.34 57.97
N TYR A 925 -0.32 -3.77 58.29
CA TYR A 925 0.76 -3.93 57.29
C TYR A 925 0.32 -4.89 56.18
N TRP A 926 -0.17 -6.10 56.51
CA TRP A 926 -0.58 -7.07 55.51
C TRP A 926 -1.86 -6.66 54.76
N ALA A 927 -2.78 -5.95 55.42
CA ALA A 927 -3.96 -5.36 54.78
C ALA A 927 -3.53 -4.36 53.69
N HIS A 928 -2.72 -3.36 54.05
CA HIS A 928 -2.27 -2.34 53.10
C HIS A 928 -1.32 -2.87 52.00
N VAL A 929 -0.52 -3.92 52.27
CA VAL A 929 0.22 -4.63 51.20
C VAL A 929 -0.75 -5.29 50.22
N LYS A 930 -1.80 -5.95 50.71
CA LYS A 930 -2.81 -6.61 49.87
C LYS A 930 -3.62 -5.61 49.03
N GLU A 931 -3.99 -4.46 49.59
CA GLU A 931 -4.68 -3.42 48.83
C GLU A 931 -3.74 -2.76 47.81
N SER A 932 -2.47 -2.49 48.13
CA SER A 932 -1.47 -2.07 47.13
C SER A 932 -1.35 -3.07 45.96
N GLU A 933 -1.39 -4.36 46.26
CA GLU A 933 -1.44 -5.43 45.26
C GLU A 933 -2.74 -5.48 44.45
N HIS A 934 -3.86 -5.02 44.99
CA HIS A 934 -5.15 -4.92 44.31
C HIS A 934 -5.18 -3.71 43.37
N ASP A 935 -4.77 -2.56 43.87
CA ASP A 935 -4.71 -1.29 43.15
C ASP A 935 -3.80 -1.39 41.92
N LEU A 936 -2.62 -2.02 42.05
CA LEU A 936 -1.72 -2.30 40.92
C LEU A 936 -2.40 -3.09 39.79
N LYS A 937 -3.35 -3.98 40.11
CA LYS A 937 -4.10 -4.80 39.13
C LYS A 937 -5.23 -4.01 38.45
N HIS A 938 -5.63 -2.85 38.98
CA HIS A 938 -6.54 -1.91 38.31
C HIS A 938 -5.76 -0.90 37.47
N VAL A 939 -4.64 -0.37 37.98
CA VAL A 939 -3.73 0.50 37.21
C VAL A 939 -3.18 -0.23 35.97
N SER A 940 -2.94 -1.55 36.05
CA SER A 940 -2.52 -2.37 34.89
C SER A 940 -3.63 -2.73 33.89
N ARG A 941 -4.79 -2.06 33.94
CA ARG A 941 -5.97 -2.33 33.09
C ARG A 941 -6.58 -1.09 32.43
N GLN A 942 -6.02 0.09 32.66
CA GLN A 942 -6.40 1.37 32.06
C GLN A 942 -5.33 1.82 31.06
#